data_AF-A0A5C6F0Y9-F1
#
_entry.id   AF-A0A5C6F0Y9-F1
#
_cell.length_a   1.000
_cell.length_b   1.000
_cell.length_c   1.000
_cell.angle_alpha   90.00
_cell.angle_beta   90.00
_cell.angle_gamma   90.00
#
_symmetry.space_group_name_H-M   'P 1'
#
loop_
_entity.id
_entity.type
_entity.pdbx_description
1 polymer ?
#
loop_
_entity_poly.entity_id
_entity_poly.type
_entity_poly.pdbx_seq_one_letter_code
_entity_poly.pdbx_strand_id
1 'polypeptide(L)'
;MTSSKRRTRPKAANFETLERRALLAAFGTPWPEARDLSISFPADGVAIGEQSNDIRETLDQTGVSSQWQELALRAYQTWAIHADINVGLRNDFDVAFGAAGKISEDPRFGEFRIGAFPQQGLMANSLPFQAVAGTYSGDLLLNSNQNFRVNDWTGGAPDTSTWDANDRDLFSVFLHEAGNTLGVDDSQFNWTVMFRQYTVPKGILSAEDIAEIQSLYGQRTDPYETADNGSVQFASVVPEPIGFDPQADVIRTRGSLVSPTDVDHYQVTSSAGQNTLTIKLKAEGVSLVKSKVEVLDSTGAVIATSSAASVFENNHSVLLSGLSGGQGLTIRVSADDPSDIYSVGDYILELDYRSIAVQQLDLVPGDYQSGADTLFTEFSLADEETLAQTIASSDTVAATPAATNRFEVVSSVASATDSDVWEITAPTGSNQQLIVNVAGVGNDGPELRLLVIDSNGQSVGTSARLRDDGSWSVEVAEPVAGAAYYVRISVDPNSAVNVGNYVAVAEFLSPTQQMNELVAGTASSTIDEFYRWSAGKSKLYRFDLSAFSGGVDEGVRLRIYDTFTKELRLVISSQNDMTRSGFAWLDQGDYMLRVTTFSDVELPVDEIDFVVQVDGISDDQDEDPYDPESDPYYDPYEYEYDPTYYYYYYSNYEYYYDWDAYYEYDGDPEYEYYYTGP
;
A
#
# COMPACT_ATOMS: atom_id res chain seq x y z
N MET A 1 63.91 40.89 -14.42
CA MET A 1 62.71 40.30 -15.06
C MET A 1 62.24 39.17 -14.17
N THR A 2 61.11 39.39 -13.51
CA THR A 2 60.54 38.63 -12.40
C THR A 2 59.58 37.56 -12.91
N SER A 3 59.78 36.31 -12.49
CA SER A 3 58.86 35.19 -12.72
C SER A 3 57.68 35.29 -11.74
N SER A 4 56.47 35.36 -12.28
CA SER A 4 55.20 35.43 -11.56
C SER A 4 54.75 34.03 -11.14
N LYS A 5 54.76 33.75 -9.83
CA LYS A 5 54.07 32.57 -9.26
C LYS A 5 52.58 32.89 -9.16
N ARG A 6 51.76 32.25 -9.99
CA ARG A 6 50.29 32.29 -9.90
C ARG A 6 49.86 31.40 -8.73
N ARG A 7 49.60 32.01 -7.58
CA ARG A 7 48.92 31.38 -6.43
C ARG A 7 47.45 31.17 -6.82
N THR A 8 47.03 29.93 -7.03
CA THR A 8 45.62 29.55 -7.02
C THR A 8 45.11 29.71 -5.59
N ARG A 9 44.11 30.56 -5.39
CA ARG A 9 43.38 30.68 -4.13
C ARG A 9 42.42 29.48 -4.05
N PRO A 10 42.31 28.79 -2.90
CA PRO A 10 41.20 27.87 -2.69
C PRO A 10 39.89 28.66 -2.80
N LYS A 11 38.92 28.14 -3.55
CA LYS A 11 37.55 28.65 -3.54
C LYS A 11 37.07 28.58 -2.09
N ALA A 12 36.60 29.71 -1.56
CA ALA A 12 35.96 29.75 -0.26
C ALA A 12 34.73 28.83 -0.31
N ALA A 13 34.63 27.92 0.67
CA ALA A 13 33.37 27.26 0.96
C ALA A 13 32.37 28.36 1.33
N ASN A 14 31.34 28.52 0.50
CA ASN A 14 30.20 29.33 0.86
C ASN A 14 29.37 28.49 1.83
N PHE A 15 29.28 28.95 3.07
CA PHE A 15 28.29 28.47 4.01
C PHE A 15 26.96 29.12 3.62
N GLU A 16 26.16 28.41 2.83
CA GLU A 16 24.72 28.67 2.81
C GLU A 16 24.11 27.91 3.99
N THR A 17 23.37 28.63 4.82
CA THR A 17 22.47 28.05 5.81
C THR A 17 21.42 27.24 5.04
N LEU A 18 21.60 25.92 5.02
CA LEU A 18 20.64 24.96 4.49
C LEU A 18 19.33 25.09 5.28
N GLU A 19 18.23 25.20 4.55
CA GLU A 19 16.88 25.24 5.10
C GLU A 19 16.58 23.95 5.89
N ARG A 20 15.61 24.02 6.82
CA ARG A 20 15.14 22.91 7.67
C ARG A 20 14.96 21.63 6.83
N ARG A 21 15.61 20.55 7.24
CA ARG A 21 15.60 19.24 6.57
C ARG A 21 14.34 18.48 7.00
N ALA A 22 13.28 18.54 6.20
CA ALA A 22 12.08 17.74 6.44
C ALA A 22 12.27 16.33 5.84
N LEU A 23 11.78 15.30 6.54
CA LEU A 23 11.61 13.95 5.97
C LEU A 23 10.59 13.98 4.81
N LEU A 24 10.61 12.94 3.97
CA LEU A 24 9.64 12.79 2.87
C LEU A 24 8.33 12.11 3.27
N ALA A 25 8.14 11.71 4.53
CA ALA A 25 6.83 11.32 5.01
C ALA A 25 5.86 12.49 4.72
N ALA A 26 5.03 12.30 3.68
CA ALA A 26 4.24 13.36 3.09
C ALA A 26 2.84 13.33 3.69
N PHE A 27 2.67 14.06 4.79
CA PHE A 27 1.36 14.28 5.37
C PHE A 27 0.54 15.30 4.59
N GLY A 28 -0.76 15.31 4.84
CA GLY A 28 -1.67 16.24 4.18
C GLY A 28 -2.12 15.81 2.78
N THR A 29 -1.68 14.65 2.30
CA THR A 29 -2.18 14.05 1.06
C THR A 29 -3.26 13.03 1.40
N PRO A 30 -4.53 13.26 1.04
CA PRO A 30 -5.59 12.29 1.28
C PRO A 30 -5.41 11.06 0.39
N TRP A 31 -5.88 9.92 0.87
CA TRP A 31 -6.03 8.73 0.02
C TRP A 31 -6.94 9.01 -1.20
N PRO A 32 -6.61 8.46 -2.38
CA PRO A 32 -7.56 8.40 -3.49
C PRO A 32 -8.75 7.51 -3.10
N GLU A 33 -9.94 7.79 -3.64
CA GLU A 33 -11.17 7.00 -3.40
C GLU A 33 -11.44 6.69 -1.92
N ALA A 34 -11.36 7.71 -1.07
CA ALA A 34 -11.36 7.58 0.40
C ALA A 34 -12.56 6.84 1.04
N ARG A 35 -13.63 6.58 0.28
CA ARG A 35 -14.81 5.81 0.71
C ARG A 35 -14.77 4.33 0.37
N ASP A 36 -13.77 3.86 -0.36
CA ASP A 36 -13.57 2.46 -0.75
C ASP A 36 -12.24 1.90 -0.16
N LEU A 37 -11.72 2.51 0.92
CA LEU A 37 -10.52 2.02 1.62
C LEU A 37 -10.82 0.73 2.39
N SER A 38 -9.78 -0.02 2.66
CA SER A 38 -9.88 -1.30 3.33
C SER A 38 -8.65 -1.63 4.17
N ILE A 39 -8.85 -2.55 5.09
CA ILE A 39 -7.85 -3.02 6.05
C ILE A 39 -7.75 -4.54 5.98
N SER A 40 -6.53 -5.05 6.08
CA SER A 40 -6.23 -6.48 6.09
C SER A 40 -5.15 -6.83 7.12
N PHE A 41 -5.11 -8.13 7.47
CA PHE A 41 -4.17 -8.67 8.45
C PHE A 41 -3.36 -9.81 7.80
N PRO A 42 -2.20 -9.53 7.16
CA PRO A 42 -1.33 -10.54 6.54
C PRO A 42 -0.78 -11.50 7.57
N ALA A 43 -0.68 -12.81 7.32
CA ALA A 43 -0.19 -13.90 8.19
C ALA A 43 1.24 -13.67 8.73
N ASP A 44 1.61 -14.39 9.79
CA ASP A 44 3.00 -14.39 10.28
C ASP A 44 3.90 -15.09 9.25
N GLY A 45 5.13 -14.62 9.11
CA GLY A 45 6.09 -15.09 8.10
C GLY A 45 6.02 -14.36 6.76
N VAL A 46 4.99 -13.53 6.52
CA VAL A 46 4.93 -12.65 5.34
C VAL A 46 6.11 -11.68 5.35
N ALA A 47 6.81 -11.54 4.22
CA ALA A 47 8.03 -10.74 4.16
C ALA A 47 7.76 -9.24 4.34
N ILE A 48 8.58 -8.57 5.15
CA ILE A 48 8.66 -7.12 5.34
C ILE A 48 10.09 -6.70 5.00
N GLY A 49 10.38 -6.43 3.73
CA GLY A 49 11.77 -6.31 3.26
C GLY A 49 12.55 -7.60 3.56
N GLU A 50 13.66 -7.49 4.30
CA GLU A 50 14.44 -8.66 4.76
C GLU A 50 13.94 -9.25 6.09
N GLN A 51 12.95 -8.63 6.73
CA GLN A 51 12.32 -9.11 7.95
C GLN A 51 11.08 -9.96 7.62
N SER A 52 10.48 -10.55 8.65
CA SER A 52 9.22 -11.28 8.53
C SER A 52 8.20 -10.73 9.52
N ASN A 53 6.94 -10.69 9.09
CA ASN A 53 5.81 -10.30 9.91
C ASN A 53 5.66 -11.28 11.09
N ASP A 54 5.55 -10.76 12.30
CA ASP A 54 5.39 -11.53 13.55
C ASP A 54 4.19 -11.04 14.39
N ILE A 55 3.19 -10.44 13.75
CA ILE A 55 2.08 -9.76 14.44
C ILE A 55 1.25 -10.68 15.35
N ARG A 56 0.94 -11.94 14.98
CA ARG A 56 0.21 -12.85 15.88
C ARG A 56 1.13 -13.34 16.97
N GLU A 57 2.37 -13.72 16.65
CA GLU A 57 3.37 -14.08 17.65
C GLU A 57 3.50 -12.98 18.71
N THR A 58 3.46 -11.71 18.30
CA THR A 58 3.53 -10.55 19.19
C THR A 58 2.23 -10.35 19.98
N LEU A 59 1.08 -10.27 19.32
CA LEU A 59 -0.17 -9.81 19.94
C LEU A 59 -1.03 -10.92 20.54
N ASP A 60 -0.95 -12.17 20.08
CA ASP A 60 -1.69 -13.29 20.68
C ASP A 60 -1.13 -13.67 22.06
N GLN A 61 0.05 -13.15 22.43
CA GLN A 61 0.55 -13.20 23.81
C GLN A 61 -0.24 -12.27 24.74
N THR A 62 -0.87 -11.23 24.19
CA THR A 62 -1.54 -10.15 24.94
C THR A 62 -3.06 -10.35 25.00
N GLY A 63 -3.64 -11.15 24.11
CA GLY A 63 -5.07 -11.40 24.01
C GLY A 63 -5.43 -12.45 22.95
N VAL A 64 -6.73 -12.58 22.65
CA VAL A 64 -7.19 -13.42 21.52
C VAL A 64 -7.13 -12.60 20.23
N SER A 65 -6.82 -13.22 19.09
CA SER A 65 -6.56 -12.49 17.85
C SER A 65 -7.70 -11.55 17.43
N SER A 66 -8.94 -12.01 17.55
CA SER A 66 -10.12 -11.19 17.24
C SER A 66 -10.24 -9.94 18.11
N GLN A 67 -9.66 -9.93 19.31
CA GLN A 67 -9.69 -8.77 20.19
C GLN A 67 -8.75 -7.67 19.72
N TRP A 68 -7.49 -7.98 19.43
CA TRP A 68 -6.55 -6.95 18.96
C TRP A 68 -6.87 -6.51 17.53
N GLN A 69 -7.38 -7.42 16.69
CA GLN A 69 -7.86 -7.08 15.36
C GLN A 69 -9.03 -6.09 15.46
N GLU A 70 -10.00 -6.33 16.35
CA GLU A 70 -11.10 -5.40 16.56
C GLU A 70 -10.61 -4.05 17.09
N LEU A 71 -9.58 -3.99 17.94
CA LEU A 71 -8.98 -2.71 18.35
C LEU A 71 -8.38 -1.93 17.18
N ALA A 72 -7.70 -2.60 16.24
CA ALA A 72 -7.21 -1.97 15.02
C ALA A 72 -8.38 -1.45 14.16
N LEU A 73 -9.41 -2.27 13.93
CA LEU A 73 -10.63 -1.86 13.21
C LEU A 73 -11.33 -0.68 13.88
N ARG A 74 -11.40 -0.69 15.22
CA ARG A 74 -12.00 0.37 16.03
C ARG A 74 -11.21 1.67 15.91
N ALA A 75 -9.88 1.61 15.81
CA ALA A 75 -9.04 2.79 15.64
C ALA A 75 -9.40 3.52 14.33
N TYR A 76 -9.46 2.80 13.21
CA TYR A 76 -9.92 3.38 11.94
C TYR A 76 -11.36 3.88 11.98
N GLN A 77 -12.28 3.11 12.59
CA GLN A 77 -13.67 3.54 12.73
C GLN A 77 -13.78 4.84 13.55
N THR A 78 -12.95 5.01 14.59
CA THR A 78 -12.93 6.21 15.44
C THR A 78 -12.61 7.47 14.62
N TRP A 79 -11.78 7.36 13.59
CA TRP A 79 -11.55 8.43 12.60
C TRP A 79 -12.70 8.55 11.59
N ALA A 80 -13.17 7.42 11.04
CA ALA A 80 -14.14 7.37 9.95
C ALA A 80 -15.52 7.94 10.29
N ILE A 81 -15.93 7.93 11.56
CA ILE A 81 -17.20 8.56 11.98
C ILE A 81 -17.19 10.10 11.85
N HIS A 82 -16.01 10.72 11.74
CA HIS A 82 -15.86 12.18 11.71
C HIS A 82 -15.56 12.75 10.31
N ALA A 83 -15.16 11.91 9.36
CA ALA A 83 -14.68 12.33 8.05
C ALA A 83 -15.35 11.53 6.91
N ASP A 84 -15.28 12.03 5.67
CA ASP A 84 -15.89 11.39 4.50
C ASP A 84 -15.09 10.19 3.98
N ILE A 85 -14.79 9.26 4.88
CA ILE A 85 -14.02 8.04 4.61
C ILE A 85 -14.80 6.80 5.04
N ASN A 86 -14.49 5.65 4.43
CA ASN A 86 -14.87 4.35 4.98
C ASN A 86 -13.67 3.41 4.89
N VAL A 87 -13.58 2.52 5.87
CA VAL A 87 -12.62 1.43 5.87
C VAL A 87 -13.42 0.14 5.98
N GLY A 88 -13.28 -0.77 5.03
CA GLY A 88 -13.86 -2.12 5.08
C GLY A 88 -12.83 -3.18 5.44
N LEU A 89 -13.21 -4.21 6.19
CA LEU A 89 -12.35 -5.37 6.39
C LEU A 89 -12.31 -6.24 5.12
N ARG A 90 -11.12 -6.69 4.72
CA ARG A 90 -10.93 -7.73 3.69
C ARG A 90 -9.82 -8.72 4.07
N ASN A 91 -9.79 -9.85 3.39
CA ASN A 91 -8.72 -10.84 3.51
C ASN A 91 -7.39 -10.32 2.98
N ASP A 92 -6.29 -10.90 3.48
CA ASP A 92 -4.93 -10.66 2.97
C ASP A 92 -4.40 -11.93 2.28
N PHE A 93 -3.71 -11.75 1.16
CA PHE A 93 -3.14 -12.85 0.36
C PHE A 93 -1.73 -13.25 0.77
N ASP A 94 -1.22 -12.69 1.87
CA ASP A 94 0.08 -13.02 2.44
C ASP A 94 1.24 -12.77 1.46
N VAL A 95 1.02 -11.86 0.50
CA VAL A 95 2.08 -11.34 -0.37
C VAL A 95 2.96 -10.38 0.40
N ALA A 96 4.24 -10.31 0.03
CA ALA A 96 5.21 -9.44 0.69
C ALA A 96 4.70 -7.99 0.82
N PHE A 97 5.03 -7.32 1.92
CA PHE A 97 4.77 -5.89 2.08
C PHE A 97 5.52 -5.10 0.99
N GLY A 98 4.84 -4.11 0.40
CA GLY A 98 5.36 -3.35 -0.73
C GLY A 98 5.52 -4.13 -2.04
N ALA A 99 4.96 -5.35 -2.15
CA ALA A 99 4.90 -6.07 -3.42
C ALA A 99 4.20 -5.22 -4.49
N ALA A 100 4.72 -5.22 -5.71
CA ALA A 100 4.15 -4.41 -6.79
C ALA A 100 2.66 -4.73 -6.98
N GLY A 101 1.82 -3.70 -6.99
CA GLY A 101 0.37 -3.81 -6.98
C GLY A 101 -0.32 -2.49 -7.19
N LYS A 102 -1.65 -2.50 -7.19
CA LYS A 102 -2.44 -1.27 -7.32
C LYS A 102 -2.22 -0.37 -6.11
N ILE A 103 -2.22 0.94 -6.32
CA ILE A 103 -2.12 1.92 -5.23
C ILE A 103 -3.40 1.95 -4.39
N SER A 104 -4.54 1.63 -5.00
CA SER A 104 -5.84 1.55 -4.34
C SER A 104 -6.64 0.39 -4.93
N GLU A 105 -7.46 -0.25 -4.09
CA GLU A 105 -8.29 -1.39 -4.41
C GLU A 105 -7.46 -2.54 -5.04
N ASP A 106 -6.30 -2.86 -4.46
CA ASP A 106 -5.59 -4.08 -4.83
C ASP A 106 -6.44 -5.28 -4.36
N PRO A 107 -6.75 -6.25 -5.24
CA PRO A 107 -7.56 -7.40 -4.87
C PRO A 107 -6.88 -8.31 -3.83
N ARG A 108 -5.57 -8.23 -3.66
CA ARG A 108 -4.79 -9.17 -2.84
C ARG A 108 -4.68 -8.75 -1.38
N PHE A 109 -4.92 -7.49 -1.04
CA PHE A 109 -4.75 -6.99 0.33
C PHE A 109 -5.45 -5.64 0.50
N GLY A 110 -5.60 -5.20 1.75
CA GLY A 110 -6.15 -3.89 2.05
C GLY A 110 -5.13 -2.77 1.82
N GLU A 111 -5.64 -1.54 1.65
CA GLU A 111 -4.80 -0.34 1.63
C GLU A 111 -4.07 -0.16 2.97
N PHE A 112 -4.69 -0.56 4.08
CA PHE A 112 -4.07 -0.62 5.39
C PHE A 112 -3.70 -2.06 5.75
N ARG A 113 -2.40 -2.37 5.77
CA ARG A 113 -1.91 -3.70 6.20
C ARG A 113 -1.27 -3.59 7.56
N ILE A 114 -1.78 -4.39 8.51
CA ILE A 114 -1.32 -4.35 9.90
C ILE A 114 -0.32 -5.47 10.14
N GLY A 115 0.93 -5.10 10.43
CA GLY A 115 2.02 -6.03 10.69
C GLY A 115 2.83 -5.68 11.93
N ALA A 116 3.81 -6.52 12.24
CA ALA A 116 4.82 -6.26 13.25
C ALA A 116 6.15 -6.91 12.84
N PHE A 117 7.24 -6.33 13.28
CA PHE A 117 8.57 -6.94 13.25
C PHE A 117 9.48 -6.25 14.28
N PRO A 118 10.66 -6.83 14.61
CA PRO A 118 11.54 -6.23 15.59
C PRO A 118 12.12 -4.91 15.08
N GLN A 119 11.92 -3.83 15.82
CA GLN A 119 12.36 -2.47 15.46
C GLN A 119 13.11 -1.80 16.63
N GLN A 120 13.87 -0.75 16.34
CA GLN A 120 14.67 0.01 17.32
C GLN A 120 14.33 1.50 17.30
N GLY A 121 14.15 2.07 18.49
CA GLY A 121 14.01 3.53 18.69
C GLY A 121 12.61 4.11 18.54
N LEU A 122 11.57 3.28 18.45
CA LEU A 122 10.17 3.70 18.22
C LEU A 122 9.15 2.61 18.65
N MET A 123 7.86 2.95 18.68
CA MET A 123 6.77 2.03 19.04
C MET A 123 6.13 1.34 17.85
N ALA A 124 5.90 2.09 16.78
CA ALA A 124 5.39 1.60 15.51
C ALA A 124 5.86 2.53 14.40
N ASN A 125 5.91 2.00 13.18
CA ASN A 125 6.05 2.79 11.96
C ASN A 125 4.72 2.76 11.21
N SER A 126 4.35 3.89 10.62
CA SER A 126 3.23 3.98 9.69
C SER A 126 3.63 4.73 8.44
N LEU A 127 2.95 4.43 7.34
CA LEU A 127 3.20 5.07 6.06
C LEU A 127 1.95 5.84 5.63
N PRO A 128 1.97 7.19 5.65
CA PRO A 128 0.89 7.96 5.06
C PRO A 128 0.82 7.69 3.56
N PHE A 129 -0.34 8.01 2.96
CA PHE A 129 -0.50 7.89 1.52
C PHE A 129 0.56 8.70 0.76
N GLN A 130 1.38 8.01 -0.02
CA GLN A 130 2.33 8.63 -0.93
C GLN A 130 2.49 7.74 -2.15
N ALA A 131 2.13 8.27 -3.33
CA ALA A 131 2.16 7.49 -4.56
C ALA A 131 3.51 6.80 -4.82
N VAL A 132 4.62 7.43 -4.37
CA VAL A 132 5.97 6.91 -4.53
C VAL A 132 6.30 5.69 -3.67
N ALA A 133 5.61 5.49 -2.54
CA ALA A 133 5.73 4.27 -1.75
C ALA A 133 4.92 3.12 -2.37
N GLY A 134 4.03 3.40 -3.32
CA GLY A 134 3.16 2.40 -3.92
C GLY A 134 2.34 1.68 -2.86
N THR A 135 2.39 0.35 -2.88
CA THR A 135 1.70 -0.56 -1.95
C THR A 135 2.29 -0.61 -0.54
N TYR A 136 3.40 0.09 -0.27
CA TYR A 136 3.84 0.35 1.11
C TYR A 136 2.99 1.44 1.79
N SER A 137 2.28 2.27 1.02
CA SER A 137 1.36 3.26 1.60
C SER A 137 0.31 2.56 2.45
N GLY A 138 0.03 3.09 3.64
CA GLY A 138 -0.99 2.55 4.55
C GLY A 138 -0.52 1.41 5.43
N ASP A 139 0.69 0.88 5.22
CA ASP A 139 1.29 -0.09 6.14
C ASP A 139 1.42 0.50 7.55
N LEU A 140 1.01 -0.28 8.54
CA LEU A 140 1.14 0.01 9.96
C LEU A 140 1.88 -1.15 10.60
N LEU A 141 3.11 -0.89 11.04
CA LEU A 141 4.07 -1.91 11.49
C LEU A 141 4.46 -1.66 12.94
N LEU A 142 3.90 -2.46 13.85
CA LEU A 142 4.25 -2.41 15.27
C LEU A 142 5.68 -2.90 15.51
N ASN A 143 6.34 -2.32 16.51
CA ASN A 143 7.61 -2.84 16.99
C ASN A 143 7.37 -4.07 17.88
N SER A 144 7.73 -5.26 17.42
CA SER A 144 7.54 -6.50 18.18
C SER A 144 8.48 -6.67 19.37
N ASN A 145 9.46 -5.78 19.55
CA ASN A 145 10.24 -5.70 20.79
C ASN A 145 9.45 -5.06 21.95
N GLN A 146 8.30 -4.43 21.67
CA GLN A 146 7.48 -3.75 22.66
C GLN A 146 6.47 -4.68 23.33
N ASN A 147 6.19 -4.42 24.60
CA ASN A 147 5.14 -5.13 25.33
C ASN A 147 3.85 -4.31 25.33
N PHE A 148 2.96 -4.62 24.39
CA PHE A 148 1.66 -3.97 24.30
C PHE A 148 0.66 -4.55 25.31
N ARG A 149 -0.25 -3.70 25.76
CA ARG A 149 -1.38 -4.06 26.61
C ARG A 149 -2.68 -3.85 25.87
N VAL A 150 -3.45 -4.92 25.79
CA VAL A 150 -4.83 -4.89 25.31
C VAL A 150 -5.72 -4.40 26.44
N ASN A 151 -6.23 -3.17 26.32
CA ASN A 151 -7.28 -2.66 27.18
C ASN A 151 -8.48 -2.28 26.30
N ASP A 152 -9.65 -2.78 26.69
CA ASP A 152 -10.90 -2.45 26.01
C ASP A 152 -11.61 -1.32 26.78
N TRP A 153 -11.25 -0.08 26.45
CA TRP A 153 -11.87 1.12 27.01
C TRP A 153 -13.24 1.33 26.35
N THR A 154 -14.25 0.60 26.83
CA THR A 154 -15.63 0.73 26.34
C THR A 154 -16.17 2.15 26.56
N GLY A 155 -16.19 2.95 25.48
CA GLY A 155 -16.93 4.23 25.39
C GLY A 155 -16.38 5.41 26.19
N GLY A 156 -15.10 5.43 26.56
CA GLY A 156 -14.51 6.53 27.33
C GLY A 156 -12.99 6.63 27.21
N ALA A 157 -12.44 7.77 27.65
CA ALA A 157 -11.00 7.97 27.71
C ALA A 157 -10.38 7.01 28.74
N PRO A 158 -9.16 6.52 28.51
CA PRO A 158 -8.46 5.66 29.46
C PRO A 158 -8.33 6.29 30.86
N ASP A 159 -8.47 5.50 31.92
CA ASP A 159 -8.13 5.95 33.28
C ASP A 159 -6.60 5.94 33.44
N THR A 160 -6.00 7.12 33.33
CA THR A 160 -4.54 7.29 33.41
C THR A 160 -4.02 7.41 34.84
N SER A 161 -4.90 7.43 35.86
CA SER A 161 -4.50 7.68 37.25
C SER A 161 -3.64 6.57 37.88
N THR A 162 -3.67 5.37 37.29
CA THR A 162 -2.89 4.20 37.72
C THR A 162 -2.00 3.64 36.63
N TRP A 163 -1.77 4.38 35.54
CA TRP A 163 -0.98 3.92 34.40
C TRP A 163 0.51 3.83 34.74
N ASP A 164 1.14 2.70 34.42
CA ASP A 164 2.60 2.59 34.49
C ASP A 164 3.20 3.28 33.26
N ALA A 165 4.17 4.16 33.45
CA ALA A 165 4.82 4.88 32.35
C ALA A 165 5.55 3.94 31.35
N ASN A 166 5.80 2.69 31.71
CA ASN A 166 6.37 1.67 30.83
C ASN A 166 5.33 0.81 30.12
N ASP A 167 4.06 0.89 30.51
CA ASP A 167 2.99 0.20 29.80
C ASP A 167 2.68 0.93 28.48
N ARG A 168 2.36 0.15 27.44
CA ARG A 168 1.98 0.63 26.11
C ARG A 168 0.58 0.16 25.79
N ASP A 169 -0.39 1.06 25.73
CA ASP A 169 -1.78 0.74 25.40
C ASP A 169 -1.92 0.52 23.89
N LEU A 170 -2.30 -0.69 23.49
CA LEU A 170 -2.35 -1.09 22.09
C LEU A 170 -3.35 -0.25 21.28
N PHE A 171 -4.53 0.03 21.84
CA PHE A 171 -5.54 0.83 21.16
C PHE A 171 -5.04 2.26 20.93
N SER A 172 -4.34 2.85 21.89
CA SER A 172 -3.77 4.20 21.77
C SER A 172 -2.73 4.28 20.65
N VAL A 173 -1.87 3.26 20.51
CA VAL A 173 -0.89 3.18 19.42
C VAL A 173 -1.62 3.01 18.09
N PHE A 174 -2.54 2.06 17.97
CA PHE A 174 -3.34 1.91 16.74
C PHE A 174 -4.11 3.19 16.37
N LEU A 175 -4.65 3.91 17.35
CA LEU A 175 -5.41 5.13 17.09
C LEU A 175 -4.53 6.27 16.55
N HIS A 176 -3.30 6.39 17.07
CA HIS A 176 -2.29 7.32 16.56
C HIS A 176 -1.83 6.93 15.15
N GLU A 177 -1.38 5.70 14.96
CA GLU A 177 -0.89 5.22 13.67
C GLU A 177 -1.98 5.16 12.59
N ALA A 178 -3.24 4.92 12.96
CA ALA A 178 -4.38 5.04 12.03
C ALA A 178 -4.51 6.48 11.52
N GLY A 179 -4.29 7.49 12.37
CA GLY A 179 -4.25 8.89 11.94
C GLY A 179 -3.13 9.16 10.95
N ASN A 180 -1.92 8.67 11.23
CA ASN A 180 -0.76 8.81 10.35
C ASN A 180 -0.97 8.12 9.00
N THR A 181 -1.45 6.87 8.98
CA THR A 181 -1.77 6.16 7.73
C THR A 181 -2.88 6.85 6.94
N LEU A 182 -3.83 7.52 7.61
CA LEU A 182 -4.85 8.38 6.97
C LEU A 182 -4.31 9.75 6.52
N GLY A 183 -3.04 10.05 6.76
CA GLY A 183 -2.36 11.27 6.30
C GLY A 183 -2.47 12.46 7.26
N VAL A 184 -2.97 12.26 8.49
CA VAL A 184 -2.94 13.27 9.55
C VAL A 184 -1.52 13.36 10.11
N ASP A 185 -0.96 14.56 10.17
CA ASP A 185 0.40 14.80 10.65
C ASP A 185 0.51 14.74 12.18
N ASP A 186 1.73 14.51 12.63
CA ASP A 186 2.12 14.53 14.02
C ASP A 186 1.92 15.92 14.65
N SER A 187 1.41 15.91 15.87
CA SER A 187 1.10 17.06 16.69
C SER A 187 2.13 17.25 17.78
N GLN A 188 2.39 18.52 18.12
CA GLN A 188 3.22 18.91 19.28
C GLN A 188 2.40 19.02 20.56
N PHE A 189 1.07 18.85 20.49
CA PHE A 189 0.17 19.03 21.63
C PHE A 189 -0.07 17.73 22.37
N ASN A 190 0.42 17.65 23.62
CA ASN A 190 0.39 16.41 24.41
C ASN A 190 -1.01 15.87 24.77
N TRP A 191 -2.09 16.57 24.46
CA TRP A 191 -3.47 16.11 24.67
C TRP A 191 -4.11 15.48 23.43
N THR A 192 -3.56 15.68 22.23
CA THR A 192 -4.12 15.15 20.97
C THR A 192 -3.69 13.70 20.75
N VAL A 193 -4.50 12.88 20.08
CA VAL A 193 -4.09 11.50 19.72
C VAL A 193 -2.83 11.53 18.87
N MET A 194 -2.74 12.48 17.95
CA MET A 194 -1.57 12.66 17.08
C MET A 194 -0.34 13.21 17.80
N PHE A 195 -0.28 13.23 19.13
CA PHE A 195 0.95 13.66 19.79
C PHE A 195 2.08 12.69 19.47
N ARG A 196 3.14 13.20 18.82
CA ARG A 196 4.29 12.43 18.32
C ARG A 196 4.95 11.47 19.31
N GLN A 197 4.87 11.78 20.60
CA GLN A 197 5.43 10.96 21.67
C GLN A 197 4.32 10.24 22.43
N TYR A 198 4.48 8.94 22.62
CA TYR A 198 3.61 8.24 23.54
C TYR A 198 3.93 8.64 24.98
N THR A 199 2.91 9.07 25.72
CA THR A 199 3.07 9.50 27.12
C THR A 199 2.10 8.77 28.03
N VAL A 200 0.82 8.89 27.72
CA VAL A 200 -0.28 8.22 28.41
C VAL A 200 -1.24 7.65 27.36
N PRO A 201 -2.05 6.64 27.73
CA PRO A 201 -3.07 6.13 26.84
C PRO A 201 -4.06 7.21 26.39
N LYS A 202 -4.45 7.14 25.12
CA LYS A 202 -5.42 8.03 24.46
C LYS A 202 -6.42 7.19 23.70
N GLY A 203 -7.71 7.46 23.90
CA GLY A 203 -8.79 6.69 23.27
C GLY A 203 -9.90 7.55 22.66
N ILE A 204 -9.72 8.87 22.62
CA ILE A 204 -10.70 9.82 22.09
C ILE A 204 -9.97 10.88 21.28
N LEU A 205 -10.48 11.17 20.09
CA LEU A 205 -10.00 12.27 19.25
C LEU A 205 -10.31 13.62 19.91
N SER A 206 -9.31 14.50 19.94
CA SER A 206 -9.49 15.90 20.33
C SER A 206 -10.21 16.70 19.22
N ALA A 207 -10.58 17.94 19.52
CA ALA A 207 -11.18 18.81 18.50
C ALA A 207 -10.19 19.13 17.38
N GLU A 208 -8.89 19.19 17.72
CA GLU A 208 -7.78 19.37 16.80
C GLU A 208 -7.64 18.15 15.89
N ASP A 209 -7.62 16.94 16.44
CA ASP A 209 -7.58 15.69 15.64
C ASP A 209 -8.75 15.64 14.62
N ILE A 210 -9.97 15.95 15.09
CA ILE A 210 -11.18 15.98 14.23
C ILE A 210 -11.08 17.06 13.14
N ALA A 211 -10.55 18.24 13.47
CA ALA A 211 -10.39 19.31 12.50
C ALA A 211 -9.38 18.96 11.40
N GLU A 212 -8.28 18.30 11.76
CA GLU A 212 -7.24 17.90 10.80
C GLU A 212 -7.76 16.83 9.83
N ILE A 213 -8.39 15.75 10.31
CA ILE A 213 -8.94 14.72 9.40
C ILE A 213 -10.03 15.27 8.48
N GLN A 214 -10.88 16.19 8.99
CA GLN A 214 -11.89 16.86 8.18
C GLN A 214 -11.28 17.84 7.16
N SER A 215 -10.06 18.32 7.39
CA SER A 215 -9.36 19.15 6.40
C SER A 215 -8.91 18.35 5.17
N LEU A 216 -8.64 17.05 5.36
CA LEU A 216 -8.22 16.13 4.30
C LEU A 216 -9.40 15.56 3.51
N TYR A 217 -10.41 15.07 4.22
CA TYR A 217 -11.49 14.28 3.63
C TYR A 217 -12.85 15.00 3.67
N GLY A 218 -12.94 16.16 4.31
CA GLY A 218 -14.22 16.82 4.56
C GLY A 218 -15.01 16.16 5.70
N GLN A 219 -16.13 16.79 6.04
CA GLN A 219 -17.09 16.21 6.98
C GLN A 219 -17.81 15.04 6.33
N ARG A 220 -18.14 14.02 7.13
CA ARG A 220 -18.92 12.88 6.66
C ARG A 220 -20.26 13.33 6.07
N THR A 221 -20.59 12.78 4.91
CA THR A 221 -21.82 12.99 4.17
C THR A 221 -22.46 11.65 3.77
N ASP A 222 -23.75 11.68 3.44
CA ASP A 222 -24.39 10.64 2.65
C ASP A 222 -24.45 11.07 1.17
N PRO A 223 -23.56 10.56 0.30
CA PRO A 223 -23.53 10.90 -1.12
C PRO A 223 -24.57 10.13 -1.93
N TYR A 224 -25.18 9.09 -1.36
CA TYR A 224 -26.16 8.24 -2.04
C TYR A 224 -27.59 8.76 -1.85
N GLU A 225 -27.74 9.79 -1.03
CA GLU A 225 -29.00 10.45 -0.76
C GLU A 225 -29.03 11.87 -1.34
N THR A 226 -29.86 12.07 -2.37
CA THR A 226 -30.12 13.41 -2.93
C THR A 226 -31.17 14.20 -2.14
N ALA A 227 -32.00 13.50 -1.35
CA ALA A 227 -33.00 14.06 -0.48
C ALA A 227 -33.26 13.10 0.69
N ASP A 228 -33.33 13.66 1.91
CA ASP A 228 -33.57 12.92 3.16
C ASP A 228 -34.72 11.90 3.03
N ASN A 229 -34.34 10.64 3.21
CA ASN A 229 -35.12 9.43 3.10
C ASN A 229 -35.33 8.78 4.50
N GLY A 230 -35.00 9.53 5.57
CA GLY A 230 -35.15 9.26 7.01
C GLY A 230 -36.52 8.78 7.50
N SER A 231 -37.55 8.81 6.64
CA SER A 231 -38.89 8.34 6.97
C SER A 231 -39.55 7.61 5.82
N VAL A 232 -40.48 6.71 6.15
CA VAL A 232 -41.28 5.94 5.18
C VAL A 232 -41.96 6.82 4.11
N GLN A 233 -42.27 8.09 4.40
CA GLN A 233 -42.91 9.00 3.42
C GLN A 233 -41.96 9.50 2.33
N PHE A 234 -40.66 9.51 2.62
CA PHE A 234 -39.61 9.99 1.72
C PHE A 234 -38.69 8.84 1.26
N ALA A 235 -39.14 7.59 1.42
CA ALA A 235 -38.36 6.43 1.04
C ALA A 235 -37.87 6.50 -0.42
N SER A 236 -36.58 6.25 -0.61
CA SER A 236 -35.92 6.21 -1.91
C SER A 236 -36.44 5.03 -2.73
N VAL A 237 -36.93 5.28 -3.94
CA VAL A 237 -37.45 4.20 -4.80
C VAL A 237 -36.26 3.44 -5.40
N VAL A 238 -36.21 2.12 -5.21
CA VAL A 238 -35.26 1.23 -5.89
C VAL A 238 -35.92 0.68 -7.15
N PRO A 239 -35.57 1.17 -8.35
CA PRO A 239 -36.21 0.75 -9.58
C PRO A 239 -35.73 -0.63 -10.04
N GLU A 240 -36.59 -1.37 -10.74
CA GLU A 240 -36.17 -2.55 -11.50
C GLU A 240 -35.42 -2.09 -12.77
N PRO A 241 -34.17 -2.53 -13.00
CA PRO A 241 -33.40 -2.17 -14.19
C PRO A 241 -34.08 -2.65 -15.48
N ILE A 242 -33.86 -1.92 -16.59
CA ILE A 242 -34.35 -2.33 -17.90
C ILE A 242 -33.65 -3.63 -18.32
N GLY A 243 -34.43 -4.67 -18.63
CA GLY A 243 -33.89 -5.96 -19.05
C GLY A 243 -33.53 -6.91 -17.91
N PHE A 244 -33.85 -6.55 -16.66
CA PHE A 244 -33.61 -7.38 -15.48
C PHE A 244 -34.23 -8.78 -15.61
N ASP A 245 -33.39 -9.81 -15.50
CA ASP A 245 -33.81 -11.20 -15.37
C ASP A 245 -33.75 -11.61 -13.88
N PRO A 246 -34.90 -11.76 -13.19
CA PRO A 246 -34.91 -12.14 -11.77
C PRO A 246 -34.37 -13.56 -11.49
N GLN A 247 -34.03 -14.34 -12.51
CA GLN A 247 -33.38 -15.65 -12.34
C GLN A 247 -31.86 -15.61 -12.50
N ALA A 248 -31.28 -14.53 -13.05
CA ALA A 248 -29.85 -14.40 -13.31
C ALA A 248 -29.24 -13.17 -12.62
N ASP A 249 -30.00 -12.08 -12.50
CA ASP A 249 -29.52 -10.78 -12.08
C ASP A 249 -29.85 -10.47 -10.61
N VAL A 250 -29.11 -9.51 -10.04
CA VAL A 250 -29.29 -8.97 -8.69
C VAL A 250 -29.35 -7.45 -8.78
N ILE A 251 -30.35 -6.83 -8.14
CA ILE A 251 -30.44 -5.36 -8.05
C ILE A 251 -29.57 -4.88 -6.89
N ARG A 252 -28.75 -3.86 -7.12
CA ARG A 252 -27.84 -3.28 -6.11
C ARG A 252 -28.06 -1.79 -5.98
N THR A 253 -27.98 -1.27 -4.76
CA THR A 253 -28.05 0.16 -4.46
C THR A 253 -27.10 0.47 -3.30
N ARG A 254 -26.27 1.50 -3.43
CA ARG A 254 -25.43 1.99 -2.33
C ARG A 254 -26.23 2.88 -1.39
N GLY A 255 -25.87 2.87 -0.11
CA GLY A 255 -26.41 3.73 0.93
C GLY A 255 -25.33 4.06 1.96
N SER A 256 -25.58 5.09 2.79
CA SER A 256 -24.66 5.50 3.85
C SER A 256 -25.46 5.82 5.11
N LEU A 257 -25.07 5.22 6.23
CA LEU A 257 -25.49 5.74 7.52
C LEU A 257 -24.50 6.85 7.91
N VAL A 258 -24.88 8.12 7.69
CA VAL A 258 -23.99 9.28 7.94
C VAL A 258 -23.81 9.58 9.43
N SER A 259 -24.75 9.12 10.27
CA SER A 259 -24.71 9.34 11.72
C SER A 259 -25.32 8.15 12.48
N PRO A 260 -25.07 8.01 13.79
CA PRO A 260 -25.62 6.89 14.56
C PRO A 260 -27.15 6.84 14.61
N THR A 261 -27.81 7.97 14.37
CA THR A 261 -29.28 8.09 14.35
C THR A 261 -29.86 8.09 12.93
N ASP A 262 -29.01 7.90 11.93
CA ASP A 262 -29.43 7.87 10.54
C ASP A 262 -30.23 6.61 10.23
N VAL A 263 -31.21 6.74 9.33
CA VAL A 263 -32.14 5.68 8.98
C VAL A 263 -32.55 5.80 7.52
N ASP A 264 -32.07 4.90 6.69
CA ASP A 264 -32.51 4.87 5.30
C ASP A 264 -33.81 4.07 5.12
N HIS A 265 -34.75 4.60 4.34
CA HIS A 265 -35.92 3.90 3.85
C HIS A 265 -35.87 3.75 2.33
N TYR A 266 -36.04 2.52 1.85
CA TYR A 266 -36.15 2.19 0.44
C TYR A 266 -37.53 1.63 0.11
N GLN A 267 -38.13 2.09 -0.98
CA GLN A 267 -39.35 1.52 -1.51
C GLN A 267 -39.05 0.57 -2.67
N VAL A 268 -39.53 -0.66 -2.55
CA VAL A 268 -39.35 -1.72 -3.53
C VAL A 268 -40.70 -2.23 -3.97
N THR A 269 -40.86 -2.52 -5.26
CA THR A 269 -41.99 -3.29 -5.78
C THR A 269 -41.51 -4.69 -6.14
N SER A 270 -42.15 -5.73 -5.61
CA SER A 270 -41.75 -7.10 -5.92
C SER A 270 -41.83 -7.39 -7.43
N SER A 271 -40.77 -7.95 -8.00
CA SER A 271 -40.71 -8.31 -9.41
C SER A 271 -41.82 -9.29 -9.80
N ALA A 272 -42.37 -9.11 -11.00
CA ALA A 272 -43.53 -9.87 -11.46
C ALA A 272 -43.22 -11.38 -11.51
N GLY A 273 -44.15 -12.19 -11.00
CA GLY A 273 -44.01 -13.65 -10.99
C GLY A 273 -43.08 -14.22 -9.91
N GLN A 274 -42.42 -13.37 -9.11
CA GLN A 274 -41.58 -13.79 -7.99
C GLN A 274 -42.40 -13.91 -6.70
N ASN A 275 -42.15 -14.98 -5.94
CA ASN A 275 -42.80 -15.23 -4.64
C ASN A 275 -41.83 -15.22 -3.45
N THR A 276 -40.52 -15.13 -3.73
CA THR A 276 -39.44 -15.02 -2.77
C THR A 276 -38.53 -13.86 -3.13
N LEU A 277 -37.94 -13.23 -2.13
CA LEU A 277 -36.93 -12.20 -2.28
C LEU A 277 -35.95 -12.33 -1.11
N THR A 278 -34.67 -12.50 -1.39
CA THR A 278 -33.61 -12.34 -0.40
C THR A 278 -33.14 -10.89 -0.44
N ILE A 279 -33.28 -10.17 0.67
CA ILE A 279 -32.69 -8.84 0.84
C ILE A 279 -31.38 -9.04 1.57
N LYS A 280 -30.26 -8.63 0.95
CA LYS A 280 -28.92 -8.71 1.54
C LYS A 280 -28.44 -7.28 1.81
N LEU A 281 -27.78 -7.07 2.94
CA LEU A 281 -27.00 -5.87 3.19
C LEU A 281 -25.53 -6.29 3.26
N LYS A 282 -24.72 -5.64 2.44
CA LYS A 282 -23.30 -5.90 2.29
C LYS A 282 -22.50 -4.70 2.81
N ALA A 283 -21.70 -4.92 3.84
CA ALA A 283 -20.77 -3.94 4.39
C ALA A 283 -19.31 -4.45 4.35
N GLU A 284 -19.09 -5.74 4.19
CA GLU A 284 -17.77 -6.35 4.01
C GLU A 284 -17.01 -5.69 2.84
N GLY A 285 -15.74 -5.35 3.06
CA GLY A 285 -14.92 -4.62 2.09
C GLY A 285 -15.36 -3.18 1.79
N VAL A 286 -16.49 -2.70 2.35
CA VAL A 286 -17.06 -1.36 2.12
C VAL A 286 -16.92 -0.47 3.36
N SER A 287 -17.33 -0.97 4.53
CA SER A 287 -17.21 -0.26 5.81
C SER A 287 -17.23 -1.24 6.99
N LEU A 288 -17.06 -0.73 8.22
CA LEU A 288 -17.19 -1.53 9.45
C LEU A 288 -18.58 -1.43 10.07
N VAL A 289 -19.59 -0.92 9.35
CA VAL A 289 -20.91 -0.68 9.92
C VAL A 289 -21.58 -1.97 10.39
N LYS A 290 -22.13 -1.94 11.61
CA LYS A 290 -23.05 -2.95 12.14
C LYS A 290 -24.47 -2.48 11.95
N SER A 291 -25.04 -2.84 10.80
CA SER A 291 -26.38 -2.44 10.41
C SER A 291 -27.47 -3.40 10.87
N LYS A 292 -28.69 -2.88 10.82
CA LYS A 292 -29.95 -3.60 10.96
C LYS A 292 -30.85 -3.29 9.77
N VAL A 293 -31.45 -4.34 9.23
CA VAL A 293 -32.45 -4.29 8.16
C VAL A 293 -33.80 -4.72 8.72
N GLU A 294 -34.84 -3.94 8.43
CA GLU A 294 -36.23 -4.26 8.71
C GLU A 294 -37.06 -4.14 7.44
N VAL A 295 -37.91 -5.12 7.18
CA VAL A 295 -38.89 -5.05 6.08
C VAL A 295 -40.22 -4.68 6.67
N LEU A 296 -40.82 -3.61 6.17
CA LEU A 296 -42.11 -3.10 6.56
C LEU A 296 -43.15 -3.39 5.48
N ASP A 297 -44.35 -3.77 5.91
CA ASP A 297 -45.51 -3.86 5.03
C ASP A 297 -46.12 -2.47 4.74
N SER A 298 -47.19 -2.44 3.93
CA SER A 298 -47.89 -1.20 3.58
C SER A 298 -48.59 -0.49 4.75
N THR A 299 -48.69 -1.14 5.92
CA THR A 299 -49.20 -0.55 7.16
C THR A 299 -48.08 0.03 8.04
N GLY A 300 -46.82 -0.17 7.66
CA GLY A 300 -45.63 0.20 8.42
C GLY A 300 -45.26 -0.82 9.51
N ALA A 301 -45.86 -2.01 9.52
CA ALA A 301 -45.51 -3.06 10.46
C ALA A 301 -44.27 -3.83 9.97
N VAL A 302 -43.32 -4.09 10.87
CA VAL A 302 -42.14 -4.91 10.57
C VAL A 302 -42.58 -6.36 10.39
N ILE A 303 -42.35 -6.91 9.21
CA ILE A 303 -42.67 -8.30 8.85
C ILE A 303 -41.44 -9.21 8.83
N ALA A 304 -40.24 -8.64 8.74
CA ALA A 304 -38.98 -9.38 8.83
C ALA A 304 -37.84 -8.45 9.28
N THR A 305 -36.80 -9.02 9.89
CA THR A 305 -35.64 -8.28 10.36
C THR A 305 -34.38 -9.14 10.32
N SER A 306 -33.23 -8.50 10.19
CA SER A 306 -31.90 -9.09 10.23
C SER A 306 -30.89 -8.03 10.71
N SER A 307 -29.85 -8.44 11.40
CA SER A 307 -28.78 -7.56 11.91
C SER A 307 -27.41 -8.17 11.64
N ALA A 308 -26.40 -7.32 11.47
CA ALA A 308 -25.00 -7.71 11.46
C ALA A 308 -24.63 -8.42 12.78
N ALA A 309 -23.87 -9.53 12.70
CA ALA A 309 -23.50 -10.29 13.89
C ALA A 309 -22.30 -9.66 14.62
N SER A 310 -21.35 -9.12 13.86
CA SER A 310 -20.19 -8.39 14.36
C SER A 310 -19.57 -7.57 13.22
N VAL A 311 -18.49 -6.84 13.50
CA VAL A 311 -17.70 -6.17 12.44
C VAL A 311 -16.98 -7.14 11.51
N PHE A 312 -16.75 -8.36 11.98
CA PHE A 312 -16.16 -9.45 11.22
C PHE A 312 -17.19 -10.22 10.38
N GLU A 313 -18.48 -10.05 10.70
CA GLU A 313 -19.62 -10.70 10.06
C GLU A 313 -20.72 -9.63 9.85
N ASN A 314 -20.37 -8.57 9.13
CA ASN A 314 -21.24 -7.40 8.91
C ASN A 314 -22.12 -7.51 7.66
N ASN A 315 -21.91 -8.55 6.86
CA ASN A 315 -22.86 -8.98 5.84
C ASN A 315 -24.01 -9.76 6.46
N HIS A 316 -25.25 -9.40 6.15
CA HIS A 316 -26.42 -10.11 6.66
C HIS A 316 -27.60 -10.06 5.69
N SER A 317 -28.60 -10.93 5.88
CA SER A 317 -29.72 -11.03 4.95
C SER A 317 -31.03 -11.44 5.60
N VAL A 318 -32.13 -11.23 4.87
CA VAL A 318 -33.48 -11.66 5.23
C VAL A 318 -34.19 -12.24 4.02
N LEU A 319 -34.75 -13.45 4.18
CA LEU A 319 -35.54 -14.12 3.15
C LEU A 319 -37.03 -13.83 3.37
N LEU A 320 -37.66 -13.21 2.39
CA LEU A 320 -39.11 -13.06 2.31
C LEU A 320 -39.70 -14.17 1.45
N SER A 321 -40.87 -14.67 1.84
CA SER A 321 -41.62 -15.68 1.08
C SER A 321 -43.11 -15.32 1.06
N GLY A 322 -43.84 -15.86 0.07
CA GLY A 322 -45.27 -15.60 -0.09
C GLY A 322 -45.58 -14.20 -0.66
N LEU A 323 -44.61 -13.58 -1.34
CA LEU A 323 -44.82 -12.30 -2.00
C LEU A 323 -45.82 -12.46 -3.16
N SER A 324 -46.76 -11.53 -3.28
CA SER A 324 -47.52 -11.35 -4.51
C SER A 324 -46.75 -10.41 -5.43
N GLY A 325 -46.64 -10.71 -6.72
CA GLY A 325 -46.00 -9.80 -7.68
C GLY A 325 -46.68 -8.43 -7.69
N GLY A 326 -45.89 -7.35 -7.73
CA GLY A 326 -46.39 -5.98 -7.64
C GLY A 326 -46.73 -5.52 -6.21
N GLN A 327 -46.38 -6.30 -5.18
CA GLN A 327 -46.52 -5.88 -3.78
C GLN A 327 -45.47 -4.83 -3.46
N GLY A 328 -45.92 -3.68 -2.96
CA GLY A 328 -45.03 -2.66 -2.40
C GLY A 328 -44.50 -3.08 -1.04
N LEU A 329 -43.19 -2.97 -0.87
CA LEU A 329 -42.46 -3.20 0.36
C LEU A 329 -41.65 -1.95 0.70
N THR A 330 -41.45 -1.70 1.99
CA THR A 330 -40.48 -0.70 2.45
C THR A 330 -39.38 -1.42 3.21
N ILE A 331 -38.12 -1.18 2.83
CA ILE A 331 -36.94 -1.69 3.54
C ILE A 331 -36.41 -0.52 4.35
N ARG A 332 -36.18 -0.73 5.64
CA ARG A 332 -35.55 0.22 6.55
C ARG A 332 -34.17 -0.29 6.92
N VAL A 333 -33.15 0.53 6.71
CA VAL A 333 -31.77 0.30 7.15
C VAL A 333 -31.43 1.30 8.24
N SER A 334 -30.77 0.86 9.30
CA SER A 334 -30.36 1.69 10.43
C SER A 334 -29.16 1.04 11.12
N ALA A 335 -28.48 1.74 12.03
CA ALA A 335 -27.54 1.10 12.93
C ALA A 335 -28.23 0.02 13.78
N ASP A 336 -27.56 -1.10 14.06
CA ASP A 336 -28.08 -2.12 14.97
C ASP A 336 -28.14 -1.59 16.42
N ASP A 337 -27.09 -0.88 16.83
CA ASP A 337 -27.01 -0.12 18.08
C ASP A 337 -26.48 1.31 17.80
N PRO A 338 -27.33 2.35 17.91
CA PRO A 338 -26.94 3.76 17.76
C PRO A 338 -25.89 4.28 18.75
N SER A 339 -25.53 3.52 19.78
CA SER A 339 -24.47 3.88 20.74
C SER A 339 -23.13 3.22 20.44
N ASP A 340 -23.11 2.27 19.50
CA ASP A 340 -21.91 1.59 19.04
C ASP A 340 -21.10 2.50 18.10
N ILE A 341 -19.76 2.40 18.16
CA ILE A 341 -18.86 3.13 17.26
C ILE A 341 -19.03 2.67 15.81
N TYR A 342 -19.50 1.44 15.62
CA TYR A 342 -19.80 0.83 14.32
C TYR A 342 -21.23 1.16 13.82
N SER A 343 -21.86 2.22 14.32
CA SER A 343 -23.21 2.67 13.91
C SER A 343 -23.23 3.50 12.61
N VAL A 344 -22.06 3.79 12.04
CA VAL A 344 -21.85 4.71 10.92
C VAL A 344 -21.01 4.00 9.85
N GLY A 345 -21.40 4.12 8.59
CA GLY A 345 -20.67 3.51 7.48
C GLY A 345 -21.52 3.30 6.24
N ASP A 346 -20.85 3.00 5.13
CA ASP A 346 -21.48 2.71 3.85
C ASP A 346 -21.85 1.25 3.71
N TYR A 347 -22.84 0.98 2.87
CA TYR A 347 -23.31 -0.37 2.59
C TYR A 347 -23.87 -0.48 1.17
N ILE A 348 -24.01 -1.71 0.71
CA ILE A 348 -24.71 -2.08 -0.52
C ILE A 348 -25.95 -2.89 -0.13
N LEU A 349 -27.12 -2.39 -0.51
CA LEU A 349 -28.39 -3.11 -0.44
C LEU A 349 -28.58 -3.93 -1.71
N GLU A 350 -28.74 -5.24 -1.58
CA GLU A 350 -29.02 -6.14 -2.69
C GLU A 350 -30.42 -6.74 -2.60
N LEU A 351 -31.12 -6.80 -3.74
CA LEU A 351 -32.39 -7.50 -3.92
C LEU A 351 -32.18 -8.69 -4.87
N ASP A 352 -32.24 -9.90 -4.30
CA ASP A 352 -31.92 -11.13 -5.00
C ASP A 352 -33.16 -12.04 -5.09
N TYR A 353 -33.70 -12.16 -6.30
CA TYR A 353 -34.87 -12.98 -6.61
C TYR A 353 -34.50 -14.38 -7.10
N ARG A 354 -33.20 -14.67 -7.28
CA ARG A 354 -32.72 -15.96 -7.78
C ARG A 354 -33.07 -17.04 -6.77
N SER A 355 -33.25 -18.27 -7.23
CA SER A 355 -33.53 -19.38 -6.31
C SER A 355 -32.39 -19.58 -5.32
N ILE A 356 -32.67 -20.09 -4.12
CA ILE A 356 -31.63 -20.41 -3.12
C ILE A 356 -30.53 -21.29 -3.74
N ALA A 357 -30.89 -22.24 -4.62
CA ALA A 357 -29.92 -23.11 -5.28
C ALA A 357 -28.94 -22.35 -6.18
N VAL A 358 -29.37 -21.25 -6.83
CA VAL A 358 -28.50 -20.39 -7.62
C VAL A 358 -27.67 -19.48 -6.71
N GLN A 359 -28.27 -18.92 -5.66
CA GLN A 359 -27.56 -18.09 -4.68
C GLN A 359 -26.44 -18.86 -3.96
N GLN A 360 -26.60 -20.17 -3.74
CA GLN A 360 -25.56 -21.03 -3.15
C GLN A 360 -24.38 -21.29 -4.08
N LEU A 361 -24.45 -20.87 -5.35
CA LEU A 361 -23.33 -20.86 -6.29
C LEU A 361 -22.59 -19.51 -6.28
N ASP A 362 -23.12 -18.48 -5.61
CA ASP A 362 -22.38 -17.23 -5.42
C ASP A 362 -21.14 -17.54 -4.57
N LEU A 363 -20.00 -16.99 -4.98
CA LEU A 363 -18.80 -17.01 -4.17
C LEU A 363 -19.05 -16.21 -2.90
N VAL A 364 -18.66 -16.80 -1.77
CA VAL A 364 -18.75 -16.16 -0.45
C VAL A 364 -17.33 -16.06 0.07
N PRO A 365 -16.90 -14.86 0.52
CA PRO A 365 -15.61 -14.71 1.15
C PRO A 365 -15.41 -15.71 2.27
N GLY A 366 -14.22 -16.30 2.31
CA GLY A 366 -13.79 -17.14 3.42
C GLY A 366 -13.74 -16.34 4.72
N ASP A 367 -13.51 -17.04 5.84
CA ASP A 367 -13.19 -16.36 7.09
C ASP A 367 -11.96 -15.45 6.87
N TYR A 368 -12.03 -14.18 7.27
CA TYR A 368 -10.90 -13.25 7.17
C TYR A 368 -9.67 -13.73 7.95
N GLN A 369 -9.84 -14.63 8.92
CA GLN A 369 -8.73 -15.31 9.62
C GLN A 369 -8.15 -16.50 8.87
N SER A 370 -8.81 -16.99 7.83
CA SER A 370 -8.34 -18.13 7.04
C SER A 370 -7.24 -17.78 6.02
N GLY A 371 -6.77 -16.53 6.01
CA GLY A 371 -5.77 -16.02 5.09
C GLY A 371 -6.39 -15.64 3.74
N ALA A 372 -5.64 -15.86 2.66
CA ALA A 372 -6.04 -15.58 1.29
C ALA A 372 -7.45 -16.15 0.98
N ASP A 373 -8.36 -15.27 0.57
CA ASP A 373 -9.76 -15.64 0.34
C ASP A 373 -9.92 -16.63 -0.82
N THR A 374 -10.81 -17.61 -0.63
CA THR A 374 -11.31 -18.48 -1.70
C THR A 374 -11.97 -17.70 -2.86
N LEU A 375 -12.46 -16.47 -2.65
CA LEU A 375 -13.00 -15.64 -3.74
C LEU A 375 -12.03 -15.41 -4.89
N PHE A 376 -10.71 -15.43 -4.62
CA PHE A 376 -9.70 -15.26 -5.67
C PHE A 376 -9.07 -16.58 -6.11
N THR A 377 -9.42 -17.69 -5.47
CA THR A 377 -9.19 -19.03 -6.04
C THR A 377 -10.19 -19.37 -7.15
N GLU A 378 -11.35 -18.69 -7.16
CA GLU A 378 -12.43 -18.89 -8.13
C GLU A 378 -12.97 -17.59 -8.73
N PHE A 379 -12.22 -16.48 -8.71
CA PHE A 379 -12.69 -15.21 -9.31
C PHE A 379 -13.27 -15.53 -10.69
N SER A 380 -14.54 -15.19 -10.94
CA SER A 380 -15.00 -15.08 -12.32
C SER A 380 -13.99 -14.20 -13.02
N LEU A 381 -13.49 -14.67 -14.15
CA LEU A 381 -12.42 -13.99 -14.85
C LEU A 381 -12.76 -12.51 -14.97
N ALA A 382 -11.85 -11.65 -14.48
CA ALA A 382 -12.02 -10.20 -14.53
C ALA A 382 -12.34 -9.73 -15.97
N ASP A 383 -11.84 -10.50 -16.93
CA ASP A 383 -12.21 -10.50 -18.33
C ASP A 383 -12.47 -11.93 -18.84
N GLU A 384 -13.69 -12.21 -19.29
CA GLU A 384 -14.05 -13.50 -19.88
C GLU A 384 -13.65 -13.63 -21.37
N GLU A 385 -12.93 -12.65 -21.93
CA GLU A 385 -12.38 -12.75 -23.29
C GLU A 385 -11.44 -13.96 -23.41
N THR A 386 -11.71 -14.82 -24.40
CA THR A 386 -10.84 -15.97 -24.72
C THR A 386 -9.95 -15.76 -25.93
N LEU A 387 -10.04 -14.60 -26.58
CA LEU A 387 -9.36 -14.31 -27.84
C LEU A 387 -8.07 -13.52 -27.56
N ALA A 388 -6.95 -14.01 -28.09
CA ALA A 388 -5.69 -13.28 -28.00
C ALA A 388 -5.77 -11.92 -28.71
N GLN A 389 -5.61 -10.86 -27.93
CA GLN A 389 -5.53 -9.49 -28.38
C GLN A 389 -4.24 -9.21 -29.16
N THR A 390 -4.27 -8.16 -29.97
CA THR A 390 -3.14 -7.64 -30.73
C THR A 390 -3.03 -6.13 -30.49
N ILE A 391 -1.92 -5.52 -30.92
CA ILE A 391 -1.76 -4.05 -30.91
C ILE A 391 -2.94 -3.33 -31.61
N ALA A 392 -3.57 -3.95 -32.61
CA ALA A 392 -4.69 -3.34 -33.33
C ALA A 392 -6.04 -3.43 -32.60
N SER A 393 -6.13 -4.30 -31.58
CA SER A 393 -7.33 -4.56 -30.79
C SER A 393 -7.09 -4.29 -29.30
N SER A 394 -6.01 -3.60 -28.96
CA SER A 394 -5.62 -3.33 -27.58
C SER A 394 -6.55 -2.33 -26.91
N ASP A 395 -6.79 -2.52 -25.62
CA ASP A 395 -7.53 -1.56 -24.80
C ASP A 395 -6.62 -0.42 -24.35
N THR A 396 -7.10 0.82 -24.45
CA THR A 396 -6.37 1.99 -23.94
C THR A 396 -6.60 2.14 -22.45
N VAL A 397 -5.51 2.16 -21.67
CA VAL A 397 -5.55 2.34 -20.22
C VAL A 397 -5.22 3.78 -19.88
N ALA A 398 -6.09 4.43 -19.11
CA ALA A 398 -5.86 5.77 -18.62
C ALA A 398 -4.90 5.75 -17.41
N ALA A 399 -4.15 6.83 -17.23
CA ALA A 399 -3.35 6.99 -16.02
C ALA A 399 -4.27 7.12 -14.79
N THR A 400 -3.82 6.59 -13.66
CA THR A 400 -4.53 6.68 -12.39
C THR A 400 -4.70 8.15 -11.97
N PRO A 401 -5.86 8.54 -11.39
CA PRO A 401 -6.05 9.90 -10.88
C PRO A 401 -5.03 10.28 -9.79
N ALA A 402 -4.61 9.30 -8.99
CA ALA A 402 -3.64 9.46 -7.91
C ALA A 402 -2.21 9.71 -8.41
N ALA A 403 -1.84 9.19 -9.59
CA ALA A 403 -0.53 9.33 -10.18
C ALA A 403 -0.61 9.37 -11.72
N THR A 404 -0.40 10.56 -12.31
CA THR A 404 -0.56 10.80 -13.76
C THR A 404 0.43 10.06 -14.66
N ASN A 405 1.44 9.44 -14.07
CA ASN A 405 2.47 8.68 -14.78
C ASN A 405 2.30 7.16 -14.60
N ARG A 406 1.22 6.74 -13.96
CA ARG A 406 1.01 5.36 -13.53
C ARG A 406 -0.30 4.81 -14.07
N PHE A 407 -0.27 3.56 -14.49
CA PHE A 407 -1.34 2.85 -15.16
C PHE A 407 -1.52 1.50 -14.47
N GLU A 408 -2.76 1.15 -14.15
CA GLU A 408 -3.09 -0.01 -13.35
C GLU A 408 -4.23 -0.79 -13.99
N VAL A 409 -4.11 -2.11 -14.02
CA VAL A 409 -5.11 -3.00 -14.61
C VAL A 409 -5.28 -4.23 -13.71
N VAL A 410 -6.54 -4.62 -13.50
CA VAL A 410 -6.91 -5.98 -13.12
C VAL A 410 -7.55 -6.60 -14.35
N SER A 411 -7.02 -7.74 -14.79
CA SER A 411 -7.58 -8.51 -15.89
C SER A 411 -7.32 -10.01 -15.67
N SER A 412 -7.60 -10.82 -16.67
CA SER A 412 -7.39 -12.27 -16.61
C SER A 412 -7.04 -12.87 -17.94
N VAL A 413 -6.24 -13.93 -17.87
CA VAL A 413 -6.07 -14.87 -18.97
C VAL A 413 -7.13 -15.95 -18.85
N ALA A 414 -8.05 -16.02 -19.81
CA ALA A 414 -9.16 -16.96 -19.83
C ALA A 414 -8.80 -18.33 -20.44
N SER A 415 -7.62 -18.45 -21.05
CA SER A 415 -7.11 -19.72 -21.61
C SER A 415 -5.60 -19.72 -21.82
N ALA A 416 -5.02 -20.90 -22.08
CA ALA A 416 -3.57 -21.06 -22.37
C ALA A 416 -3.10 -20.31 -23.62
N THR A 417 -4.01 -19.97 -24.53
CA THR A 417 -3.71 -19.25 -25.77
C THR A 417 -4.08 -17.78 -25.69
N ASP A 418 -4.61 -17.36 -24.55
CA ASP A 418 -5.06 -16.00 -24.36
C ASP A 418 -3.87 -15.04 -24.20
N SER A 419 -4.08 -13.82 -24.66
CA SER A 419 -3.11 -12.75 -24.49
C SER A 419 -3.81 -11.41 -24.47
N ASP A 420 -3.57 -10.67 -23.41
CA ASP A 420 -4.07 -9.32 -23.24
C ASP A 420 -3.02 -8.32 -23.72
N VAL A 421 -3.48 -7.25 -24.35
CA VAL A 421 -2.62 -6.16 -24.82
C VAL A 421 -3.26 -4.82 -24.45
N TRP A 422 -2.58 -4.03 -23.63
CA TRP A 422 -3.03 -2.67 -23.32
C TRP A 422 -2.11 -1.61 -23.88
N GLU A 423 -2.70 -0.54 -24.36
CA GLU A 423 -2.01 0.67 -24.78
C GLU A 423 -1.92 1.66 -23.61
N ILE A 424 -0.68 2.06 -23.30
CA ILE A 424 -0.38 3.18 -22.40
C ILE A 424 0.40 4.25 -23.17
N THR A 425 0.22 5.51 -22.79
CA THR A 425 0.92 6.63 -23.42
C THR A 425 1.96 7.21 -22.47
N ALA A 426 3.21 7.27 -22.91
CA ALA A 426 4.28 7.92 -22.16
C ALA A 426 3.94 9.41 -21.94
N PRO A 427 4.11 9.94 -20.72
CA PRO A 427 3.94 11.36 -20.48
C PRO A 427 4.84 12.21 -21.38
N THR A 428 4.45 13.47 -21.62
CA THR A 428 5.18 14.38 -22.54
C THR A 428 6.45 15.00 -21.92
N GLY A 429 6.71 14.75 -20.63
CA GLY A 429 7.90 15.18 -19.90
C GLY A 429 9.07 14.19 -20.00
N SER A 430 10.23 14.57 -19.45
CA SER A 430 11.45 13.74 -19.43
C SER A 430 11.35 12.66 -18.34
N ASN A 431 10.57 11.61 -18.57
CA ASN A 431 10.66 10.40 -17.77
C ASN A 431 11.92 9.63 -18.17
N GLN A 432 12.66 9.18 -17.16
CA GLN A 432 13.91 8.44 -17.37
C GLN A 432 13.70 6.94 -17.33
N GLN A 433 12.48 6.44 -17.12
CA GLN A 433 12.23 5.01 -17.08
C GLN A 433 10.74 4.70 -17.21
N LEU A 434 10.43 3.55 -17.82
CA LEU A 434 9.16 2.86 -17.66
C LEU A 434 9.43 1.51 -16.97
N ILE A 435 8.77 1.26 -15.84
CA ILE A 435 8.77 -0.04 -15.18
C ILE A 435 7.38 -0.65 -15.33
N VAL A 436 7.32 -1.91 -15.74
CA VAL A 436 6.07 -2.68 -15.80
C VAL A 436 6.20 -3.90 -14.91
N ASN A 437 5.27 -4.09 -13.98
CA ASN A 437 5.18 -5.24 -13.10
C ASN A 437 3.87 -6.00 -13.36
N VAL A 438 3.92 -7.32 -13.27
CA VAL A 438 2.73 -8.17 -13.26
C VAL A 438 2.83 -9.24 -12.19
N ALA A 439 1.72 -9.50 -11.52
CA ALA A 439 1.57 -10.60 -10.59
C ALA A 439 0.23 -11.31 -10.83
N GLY A 440 0.26 -12.64 -10.86
CA GLY A 440 -0.96 -13.45 -10.81
C GLY A 440 -1.72 -13.22 -9.50
N VAL A 441 -3.03 -13.36 -9.54
CA VAL A 441 -3.94 -13.22 -8.38
C VAL A 441 -4.63 -14.56 -8.15
N GLY A 442 -4.66 -15.02 -6.90
CA GLY A 442 -5.25 -16.30 -6.48
C GLY A 442 -4.22 -17.29 -5.91
N ASN A 443 -4.69 -18.32 -5.21
CA ASN A 443 -3.80 -19.34 -4.62
C ASN A 443 -3.16 -20.25 -5.68
N ASP A 444 -3.84 -20.50 -6.79
CA ASP A 444 -3.35 -21.19 -7.97
C ASP A 444 -3.39 -20.21 -9.16
N GLY A 445 -2.40 -19.33 -9.27
CA GLY A 445 -2.30 -18.34 -10.35
C GLY A 445 -1.58 -18.90 -11.59
N PRO A 446 -1.93 -18.47 -12.81
CA PRO A 446 -1.13 -18.77 -13.99
C PRO A 446 0.26 -18.15 -13.84
N GLU A 447 1.30 -18.89 -14.24
CA GLU A 447 2.59 -18.28 -14.53
C GLU A 447 2.42 -17.41 -15.78
N LEU A 448 2.84 -16.14 -15.67
CA LEU A 448 2.60 -15.14 -16.71
C LEU A 448 3.89 -14.77 -17.42
N ARG A 449 3.75 -14.43 -18.69
CA ARG A 449 4.79 -13.83 -19.51
C ARG A 449 4.47 -12.37 -19.76
N LEU A 450 5.45 -11.51 -19.48
CA LEU A 450 5.36 -10.06 -19.67
C LEU A 450 6.26 -9.59 -20.82
N LEU A 451 5.73 -8.76 -21.72
CA LEU A 451 6.49 -8.06 -22.76
C LEU A 451 6.00 -6.63 -22.92
N VAL A 452 6.93 -5.68 -23.10
CA VAL A 452 6.62 -4.31 -23.51
C VAL A 452 6.98 -4.14 -24.98
N ILE A 453 6.08 -3.53 -25.76
CA ILE A 453 6.16 -3.44 -27.21
C ILE A 453 5.97 -1.97 -27.64
N ASP A 454 6.75 -1.50 -28.61
CA ASP A 454 6.59 -0.16 -29.18
C ASP A 454 5.48 -0.08 -30.25
N SER A 455 5.18 1.11 -30.75
CA SER A 455 4.19 1.31 -31.82
C SER A 455 4.52 0.63 -33.15
N ASN A 456 5.76 0.13 -33.33
CA ASN A 456 6.17 -0.61 -34.53
C ASN A 456 5.98 -2.13 -34.36
N GLY A 457 5.53 -2.59 -33.18
CA GLY A 457 5.39 -4.00 -32.85
C GLY A 457 6.69 -4.68 -32.42
N GLN A 458 7.73 -3.90 -32.09
CA GLN A 458 9.00 -4.41 -31.60
C GLN A 458 9.01 -4.49 -30.07
N SER A 459 9.44 -5.62 -29.51
CA SER A 459 9.69 -5.71 -28.07
C SER A 459 10.83 -4.76 -27.65
N VAL A 460 10.58 -4.00 -26.59
CA VAL A 460 11.51 -3.01 -26.02
C VAL A 460 11.72 -3.30 -24.53
N GLY A 461 12.84 -2.80 -24.00
CA GLY A 461 13.21 -3.01 -22.61
C GLY A 461 13.95 -4.31 -22.35
N THR A 462 14.17 -4.61 -21.07
CA THR A 462 14.84 -5.83 -20.61
C THR A 462 13.98 -7.07 -20.84
N SER A 463 14.61 -8.26 -20.81
CA SER A 463 13.83 -9.50 -20.61
C SER A 463 13.14 -9.46 -19.26
N ALA A 464 11.91 -10.00 -19.19
CA ALA A 464 11.15 -10.07 -17.96
C ALA A 464 11.93 -10.86 -16.89
N ARG A 465 11.95 -10.35 -15.66
CA ARG A 465 12.62 -10.98 -14.51
C ARG A 465 11.63 -11.22 -13.39
N LEU A 466 11.63 -12.43 -12.84
CA LEU A 466 10.93 -12.77 -11.61
C LEU A 466 11.65 -12.08 -10.44
N ARG A 467 10.89 -11.37 -9.61
CA ARG A 467 11.35 -10.71 -8.40
C ARG A 467 11.11 -11.60 -7.17
N ASP A 468 11.76 -11.28 -6.07
CA ASP A 468 11.63 -12.01 -4.81
C ASP A 468 10.19 -11.93 -4.22
N ASP A 469 9.41 -10.92 -4.63
CA ASP A 469 8.00 -10.75 -4.28
C ASP A 469 7.03 -11.56 -5.18
N GLY A 470 7.56 -12.41 -6.08
CA GLY A 470 6.78 -13.24 -6.98
C GLY A 470 6.24 -12.53 -8.23
N SER A 471 6.52 -11.24 -8.40
CA SER A 471 6.11 -10.48 -9.58
C SER A 471 7.13 -10.55 -10.72
N TRP A 472 6.66 -10.43 -11.97
CA TRP A 472 7.52 -10.27 -13.13
C TRP A 472 7.67 -8.81 -13.48
N SER A 473 8.90 -8.36 -13.74
CA SER A 473 9.22 -6.97 -14.08
C SER A 473 9.94 -6.83 -15.42
N VAL A 474 9.55 -5.82 -16.19
CA VAL A 474 10.25 -5.35 -17.41
C VAL A 474 10.53 -3.86 -17.27
N GLU A 475 11.71 -3.45 -17.72
CA GLU A 475 12.15 -2.07 -17.66
C GLU A 475 12.51 -1.54 -19.04
N VAL A 476 12.04 -0.33 -19.37
CA VAL A 476 12.46 0.44 -20.55
C VAL A 476 13.21 1.69 -20.05
N ALA A 477 14.51 1.76 -20.36
CA ALA A 477 15.42 2.77 -19.84
C ALA A 477 15.19 4.19 -20.41
N GLU A 478 14.79 4.35 -21.66
CA GLU A 478 14.60 5.67 -22.26
C GLU A 478 13.28 5.72 -23.04
N PRO A 479 12.13 5.75 -22.35
CA PRO A 479 10.86 5.82 -23.04
C PRO A 479 10.74 7.15 -23.82
N VAL A 480 10.31 7.07 -25.08
CA VAL A 480 10.10 8.23 -25.93
C VAL A 480 8.87 9.00 -25.42
N ALA A 481 9.10 10.25 -24.99
CA ALA A 481 8.04 11.11 -24.47
C ALA A 481 6.86 11.23 -25.47
N GLY A 482 5.63 11.05 -24.96
CA GLY A 482 4.40 11.08 -25.77
C GLY A 482 4.18 9.87 -26.70
N ALA A 483 5.08 8.87 -26.71
CA ALA A 483 4.89 7.67 -27.52
C ALA A 483 3.93 6.67 -26.84
N ALA A 484 3.26 5.88 -27.67
CA ALA A 484 2.46 4.74 -27.21
C ALA A 484 3.36 3.53 -26.96
N TYR A 485 3.12 2.85 -25.85
CA TYR A 485 3.69 1.57 -25.47
C TYR A 485 2.58 0.56 -25.25
N TYR A 486 2.83 -0.68 -25.62
CA TYR A 486 1.87 -1.78 -25.51
C TYR A 486 2.42 -2.80 -24.53
N VAL A 487 1.70 -3.04 -23.45
CA VAL A 487 2.04 -4.07 -22.48
C VAL A 487 1.26 -5.32 -22.86
N ARG A 488 1.98 -6.40 -23.16
CA ARG A 488 1.40 -7.69 -23.52
C ARG A 488 1.61 -8.69 -22.40
N ILE A 489 0.53 -9.31 -21.96
CA ILE A 489 0.52 -10.38 -20.98
C ILE A 489 -0.10 -11.63 -21.59
N SER A 490 0.49 -12.77 -21.30
CA SER A 490 0.00 -14.08 -21.76
C SER A 490 0.40 -15.15 -20.76
N VAL A 491 -0.24 -16.31 -20.80
CA VAL A 491 0.19 -17.48 -20.01
C VAL A 491 1.58 -17.94 -20.45
N ASP A 492 2.48 -18.24 -19.51
CA ASP A 492 3.74 -18.91 -19.83
C ASP A 492 3.45 -20.31 -20.38
N PRO A 493 4.07 -20.74 -21.50
CA PRO A 493 3.82 -22.05 -22.08
C PRO A 493 4.08 -23.24 -21.13
N ASN A 494 4.85 -23.05 -20.06
CA ASN A 494 5.14 -24.08 -19.05
C ASN A 494 4.22 -23.99 -17.82
N SER A 495 3.33 -23.01 -17.76
CA SER A 495 2.42 -22.82 -16.64
C SER A 495 1.55 -24.06 -16.43
N ALA A 496 1.47 -24.53 -15.18
CA ALA A 496 0.54 -25.60 -14.79
C ALA A 496 -0.92 -25.11 -14.77
N VAL A 497 -1.12 -23.81 -14.59
CA VAL A 497 -2.42 -23.13 -14.51
C VAL A 497 -2.58 -22.23 -15.74
N ASN A 498 -3.61 -22.45 -16.53
CA ASN A 498 -3.80 -21.76 -17.82
C ASN A 498 -4.91 -20.72 -17.80
N VAL A 499 -5.50 -20.49 -16.63
CA VAL A 499 -6.64 -19.59 -16.43
C VAL A 499 -6.45 -18.89 -15.09
N GLY A 500 -6.61 -17.58 -15.06
CA GLY A 500 -6.60 -16.83 -13.81
C GLY A 500 -6.41 -15.34 -14.00
N ASN A 501 -6.55 -14.61 -12.91
CA ASN A 501 -6.48 -13.16 -12.89
C ASN A 501 -5.07 -12.70 -12.61
N TYR A 502 -4.82 -11.44 -12.90
CA TYR A 502 -3.58 -10.79 -12.56
C TYR A 502 -3.79 -9.29 -12.34
N VAL A 503 -2.84 -8.71 -11.62
CA VAL A 503 -2.65 -7.27 -11.54
C VAL A 503 -1.44 -6.90 -12.37
N ALA A 504 -1.60 -5.90 -13.23
CA ALA A 504 -0.52 -5.30 -14.00
C ALA A 504 -0.42 -3.81 -13.69
N VAL A 505 0.81 -3.35 -13.49
CA VAL A 505 1.13 -1.96 -13.15
C VAL A 505 2.23 -1.49 -14.09
N ALA A 506 2.01 -0.39 -14.78
CA ALA A 506 3.02 0.29 -15.58
C ALA A 506 3.21 1.71 -15.06
N GLU A 507 4.45 2.11 -14.82
CA GLU A 507 4.77 3.40 -14.23
C GLU A 507 5.96 4.07 -14.92
N PHE A 508 5.77 5.32 -15.32
CA PHE A 508 6.83 6.17 -15.84
C PHE A 508 7.46 6.96 -14.69
N LEU A 509 8.70 6.62 -14.37
CA LEU A 509 9.43 7.26 -13.30
C LEU A 509 10.15 8.51 -13.83
N SER A 510 9.93 9.62 -13.14
CA SER A 510 10.74 10.84 -13.25
C SER A 510 11.52 11.00 -11.95
N PRO A 511 12.80 11.37 -11.98
CA PRO A 511 13.50 11.77 -10.79
C PRO A 511 13.00 13.16 -10.38
N THR A 512 11.92 13.24 -9.60
CA THR A 512 11.55 14.50 -8.92
C THR A 512 10.54 14.31 -7.79
N GLN A 513 11.09 14.16 -6.58
CA GLN A 513 10.74 14.98 -5.41
C GLN A 513 12.10 15.42 -4.83
N GLN A 514 12.19 16.58 -4.16
CA GLN A 514 13.46 17.07 -3.63
C GLN A 514 13.95 16.16 -2.50
N MET A 515 14.64 15.07 -2.84
CA MET A 515 15.26 14.18 -1.88
C MET A 515 16.56 14.79 -1.35
N ASN A 516 16.90 14.48 -0.10
CA ASN A 516 18.16 14.95 0.47
C ASN A 516 19.36 14.28 -0.20
N GLU A 517 20.30 15.07 -0.72
CA GLU A 517 21.58 14.56 -1.20
C GLU A 517 22.35 13.95 -0.02
N LEU A 518 22.59 12.65 -0.09
CA LEU A 518 23.42 11.95 0.88
C LEU A 518 24.90 12.11 0.53
N VAL A 519 25.25 11.85 -0.73
CA VAL A 519 26.61 11.94 -1.21
C VAL A 519 26.67 12.09 -2.73
N ALA A 520 27.66 12.83 -3.22
CA ALA A 520 28.03 12.87 -4.63
C ALA A 520 29.53 12.60 -4.79
N GLY A 521 29.91 11.97 -5.90
CA GLY A 521 31.30 11.60 -6.17
C GLY A 521 31.53 11.14 -7.60
N THR A 522 32.72 10.60 -7.84
CA THR A 522 33.12 10.04 -9.14
C THR A 522 33.70 8.65 -8.89
N ALA A 523 33.24 7.63 -9.59
CA ALA A 523 33.73 6.27 -9.51
C ALA A 523 34.37 5.84 -10.84
N SER A 524 35.27 4.85 -10.81
CA SER A 524 35.84 4.27 -12.04
C SER A 524 36.16 2.79 -11.83
N SER A 525 36.56 2.09 -12.90
CA SER A 525 37.03 0.71 -12.81
C SER A 525 38.27 0.50 -11.92
N THR A 526 38.93 1.58 -11.48
CA THR A 526 40.09 1.55 -10.58
C THR A 526 39.83 2.15 -9.21
N ILE A 527 38.65 2.72 -8.98
CA ILE A 527 38.31 3.47 -7.77
C ILE A 527 36.90 3.05 -7.32
N ASP A 528 36.85 2.34 -6.20
CA ASP A 528 35.63 2.15 -5.43
C ASP A 528 35.50 3.29 -4.42
N GLU A 529 34.30 3.83 -4.29
CA GLU A 529 33.99 4.86 -3.30
C GLU A 529 33.25 4.26 -2.10
N PHE A 530 33.62 4.71 -0.90
CA PHE A 530 33.06 4.21 0.36
C PHE A 530 32.62 5.36 1.25
N TYR A 531 31.40 5.29 1.76
CA TYR A 531 30.82 6.27 2.66
C TYR A 531 30.20 5.60 3.87
N ARG A 532 30.28 6.28 5.01
CA ARG A 532 29.55 5.88 6.22
C ARG A 532 28.32 6.74 6.36
N TRP A 533 27.23 6.11 6.74
CA TRP A 533 25.96 6.75 7.03
C TRP A 533 25.30 6.02 8.21
N SER A 534 24.55 6.72 9.04
CA SER A 534 23.91 6.15 10.22
C SER A 534 22.40 6.40 10.16
N ALA A 535 21.61 5.36 10.37
CA ALA A 535 20.17 5.47 10.56
C ALA A 535 19.88 5.67 12.05
N GLY A 536 19.11 6.71 12.38
CA GLY A 536 18.81 7.06 13.77
C GLY A 536 17.79 6.13 14.43
N LYS A 537 16.94 5.47 13.64
CA LYS A 537 15.84 4.60 14.04
C LYS A 537 15.52 3.61 12.92
N SER A 538 14.78 2.53 13.24
CA SER A 538 14.23 1.64 12.22
C SER A 538 13.22 2.39 11.35
N LYS A 539 13.44 2.49 10.03
CA LYS A 539 12.53 3.17 9.08
C LYS A 539 12.61 2.52 7.69
N LEU A 540 11.59 2.77 6.87
CA LEU A 540 11.67 2.54 5.43
C LEU A 540 12.38 3.71 4.79
N TYR A 541 13.56 3.46 4.22
CA TYR A 541 14.32 4.46 3.49
C TYR A 541 14.16 4.25 1.99
N ARG A 542 13.98 5.34 1.26
CA ARG A 542 14.18 5.40 -0.19
C ARG A 542 15.57 5.92 -0.48
N PHE A 543 16.28 5.24 -1.38
CA PHE A 543 17.54 5.69 -1.95
C PHE A 543 17.38 5.91 -3.44
N ASP A 544 17.84 7.06 -3.94
CA ASP A 544 17.92 7.35 -5.37
C ASP A 544 19.39 7.42 -5.78
N LEU A 545 19.76 6.66 -6.80
CA LEU A 545 21.11 6.63 -7.38
C LEU A 545 21.05 7.18 -8.80
N SER A 546 21.71 8.31 -9.04
CA SER A 546 21.88 8.91 -10.36
C SER A 546 23.31 8.76 -10.84
N ALA A 547 23.48 8.51 -12.14
CA ALA A 547 24.78 8.37 -12.79
C ALA A 547 24.90 9.36 -13.97
N PHE A 548 26.07 9.95 -14.17
CA PHE A 548 26.32 10.95 -15.22
C PHE A 548 27.74 10.81 -15.77
N SER A 549 27.99 11.45 -16.92
CA SER A 549 29.31 11.56 -17.55
C SER A 549 29.92 10.25 -18.10
N GLY A 550 29.22 9.11 -18.02
CA GLY A 550 29.63 7.81 -18.55
C GLY A 550 29.16 7.52 -19.99
N GLY A 551 29.55 6.35 -20.51
CA GLY A 551 29.03 5.80 -21.75
C GLY A 551 27.61 5.21 -21.60
N VAL A 552 26.93 4.99 -22.74
CA VAL A 552 25.53 4.48 -22.77
C VAL A 552 25.36 3.08 -22.17
N ASP A 553 26.41 2.25 -22.21
CA ASP A 553 26.42 0.88 -21.64
C ASP A 553 27.12 0.83 -20.27
N GLU A 554 27.43 1.99 -19.69
CA GLU A 554 28.16 2.11 -18.43
C GLU A 554 27.25 2.65 -17.31
N GLY A 555 27.61 2.39 -16.06
CA GLY A 555 26.83 2.83 -14.91
C GLY A 555 27.56 2.68 -13.58
N VAL A 556 26.85 3.04 -12.52
CA VAL A 556 27.29 2.88 -11.13
C VAL A 556 26.35 1.98 -10.34
N ARG A 557 26.91 1.27 -9.39
CA ARG A 557 26.20 0.39 -8.48
C ARG A 557 26.47 0.79 -7.05
N LEU A 558 25.42 1.14 -6.33
CA LEU A 558 25.39 1.31 -4.88
C LEU A 558 25.12 -0.03 -4.21
N ARG A 559 25.91 -0.35 -3.18
CA ARG A 559 25.65 -1.43 -2.23
C ARG A 559 25.68 -0.87 -0.82
N ILE A 560 24.66 -1.18 -0.02
CA ILE A 560 24.58 -0.75 1.37
C ILE A 560 24.79 -1.97 2.25
N TYR A 561 25.76 -1.90 3.15
CA TYR A 561 26.07 -2.96 4.11
C TYR A 561 25.84 -2.48 5.53
N ASP A 562 25.26 -3.33 6.37
CA ASP A 562 25.27 -3.14 7.81
C ASP A 562 26.72 -3.27 8.33
N THR A 563 27.23 -2.28 9.06
CA THR A 563 28.64 -2.31 9.50
C THR A 563 28.91 -3.30 10.63
N PHE A 564 27.89 -3.67 11.39
CA PHE A 564 27.97 -4.60 12.51
C PHE A 564 27.84 -6.05 12.03
N THR A 565 26.78 -6.37 11.28
CA THR A 565 26.52 -7.73 10.78
C THR A 565 27.30 -8.05 9.50
N LYS A 566 27.69 -7.02 8.73
CA LYS A 566 28.30 -7.09 7.38
C LYS A 566 27.35 -7.60 6.30
N GLU A 567 26.06 -7.70 6.60
CA GLU A 567 25.05 -8.13 5.64
C GLU A 567 24.77 -7.03 4.63
N LEU A 568 24.54 -7.44 3.38
CA LEU A 568 24.12 -6.55 2.30
C LEU A 568 22.63 -6.28 2.44
N ARG A 569 22.25 -5.01 2.55
CA ARG A 569 20.87 -4.57 2.83
C ARG A 569 20.15 -3.97 1.62
N LEU A 570 20.91 -3.46 0.65
CA LEU A 570 20.35 -2.87 -0.56
C LEU A 570 21.38 -2.85 -1.69
N VAL A 571 20.91 -3.09 -2.92
CA VAL A 571 21.67 -2.89 -4.15
C VAL A 571 20.86 -2.06 -5.13
N ILE A 572 21.44 -0.97 -5.63
CA ILE A 572 20.87 -0.18 -6.73
C ILE A 572 21.93 -0.07 -7.81
N SER A 573 21.58 -0.32 -9.07
CA SER A 573 22.47 -0.09 -10.21
C SER A 573 21.81 0.90 -11.16
N SER A 574 22.45 2.02 -11.45
CA SER A 574 21.97 3.01 -12.41
C SER A 574 22.92 3.12 -13.60
N GLN A 575 22.38 3.12 -14.82
CA GLN A 575 23.13 3.41 -16.04
C GLN A 575 23.32 4.93 -16.19
N ASN A 576 24.27 5.34 -17.02
CA ASN A 576 24.54 6.74 -17.30
C ASN A 576 23.29 7.50 -17.75
N ASP A 577 23.13 8.74 -17.26
CA ASP A 577 21.98 9.63 -17.49
C ASP A 577 20.63 9.10 -16.97
N MET A 578 20.64 8.03 -16.16
CA MET A 578 19.47 7.50 -15.45
C MET A 578 19.56 7.72 -13.94
N THR A 579 18.39 7.75 -13.32
CA THR A 579 18.20 7.66 -11.87
C THR A 579 17.39 6.42 -11.55
N ARG A 580 17.82 5.66 -10.54
CA ARG A 580 17.07 4.51 -10.02
C ARG A 580 16.81 4.63 -8.54
N SER A 581 15.59 4.26 -8.15
CA SER A 581 15.16 4.21 -6.76
C SER A 581 15.20 2.79 -6.21
N GLY A 582 15.48 2.66 -4.92
CA GLY A 582 15.35 1.43 -4.16
C GLY A 582 14.89 1.71 -2.73
N PHE A 583 14.12 0.79 -2.16
CA PHE A 583 13.58 0.90 -0.81
C PHE A 583 14.20 -0.17 0.08
N ALA A 584 14.51 0.19 1.32
CA ALA A 584 15.00 -0.77 2.31
C ALA A 584 14.52 -0.41 3.73
N TRP A 585 14.03 -1.42 4.44
CA TRP A 585 13.87 -1.36 5.89
C TRP A 585 15.24 -1.50 6.54
N LEU A 586 15.71 -0.41 7.15
CA LEU A 586 17.00 -0.35 7.83
C LEU A 586 16.77 -0.05 9.31
N ASP A 587 17.43 -0.81 10.17
CA ASP A 587 17.39 -0.61 11.61
C ASP A 587 18.23 0.59 12.06
N GLN A 588 18.06 1.01 13.31
CA GLN A 588 19.00 1.95 13.92
C GLN A 588 20.42 1.37 13.86
N GLY A 589 21.37 2.10 13.29
CA GLY A 589 22.73 1.60 13.16
C GLY A 589 23.60 2.32 12.14
N ASP A 590 24.83 1.84 12.04
CA ASP A 590 25.84 2.35 11.11
C ASP A 590 25.90 1.49 9.85
N TYR A 591 25.90 2.14 8.69
CA TYR A 591 25.92 1.54 7.36
C TYR A 591 27.13 2.00 6.55
N MET A 592 27.64 1.09 5.71
CA MET A 592 28.68 1.35 4.72
C MET A 592 28.06 1.33 3.33
N LEU A 593 28.15 2.45 2.64
CA LEU A 593 27.75 2.60 1.24
C LEU A 593 28.98 2.41 0.37
N ARG A 594 28.93 1.45 -0.55
CA ARG A 594 29.97 1.21 -1.55
C ARG A 594 29.42 1.53 -2.94
N VAL A 595 30.07 2.44 -3.65
CA VAL A 595 29.74 2.78 -5.04
C VAL A 595 30.84 2.25 -5.96
N THR A 596 30.46 1.43 -6.94
CA THR A 596 31.35 0.81 -7.93
C THR A 596 30.84 1.05 -9.34
N THR A 597 31.70 1.20 -10.35
CA THR A 597 31.25 1.25 -11.75
C THR A 597 31.00 -0.14 -12.34
N PHE A 598 30.14 -0.23 -13.34
CA PHE A 598 29.97 -1.42 -14.19
C PHE A 598 29.77 -1.04 -15.66
N SER A 599 30.02 -1.98 -16.57
CA SER A 599 29.74 -1.86 -18.01
C SER A 599 29.08 -3.15 -18.50
N ASP A 600 28.01 -3.03 -19.29
CA ASP A 600 27.28 -4.18 -19.83
C ASP A 600 28.08 -4.94 -20.91
N VAL A 601 29.15 -4.35 -21.44
CA VAL A 601 30.08 -4.95 -22.42
C VAL A 601 31.42 -5.39 -21.81
N GLU A 602 31.53 -5.46 -20.48
CA GLU A 602 32.74 -5.86 -19.72
C GLU A 602 34.03 -5.08 -20.09
N LEU A 603 33.91 -3.82 -20.51
CA LEU A 603 35.06 -2.96 -20.77
C LEU A 603 35.46 -2.16 -19.51
N PRO A 604 36.73 -1.74 -19.39
CA PRO A 604 37.14 -0.79 -18.37
C PRO A 604 36.31 0.49 -18.49
N VAL A 605 35.67 0.88 -17.39
CA VAL A 605 34.85 2.09 -17.29
C VAL A 605 35.73 3.26 -16.90
N ASP A 606 35.60 4.36 -17.63
CA ASP A 606 36.22 5.66 -17.32
C ASP A 606 35.56 6.28 -16.06
N GLU A 607 35.85 7.55 -15.76
CA GLU A 607 35.24 8.25 -14.62
C GLU A 607 33.74 8.52 -14.85
N ILE A 608 32.89 7.99 -13.97
CA ILE A 608 31.44 8.24 -13.94
C ILE A 608 31.10 9.03 -12.68
N ASP A 609 30.43 10.17 -12.86
CA ASP A 609 29.92 10.97 -11.76
C ASP A 609 28.63 10.37 -11.23
N PHE A 610 28.41 10.44 -9.92
CA PHE A 610 27.19 9.93 -9.30
C PHE A 610 26.67 10.84 -8.20
N VAL A 611 25.37 10.72 -7.94
CA VAL A 611 24.67 11.31 -6.80
C VAL A 611 23.83 10.22 -6.15
N VAL A 612 23.94 10.09 -4.82
CA VAL A 612 23.04 9.29 -3.99
C VAL A 612 22.21 10.24 -3.16
N GLN A 613 20.89 10.09 -3.22
CA GLN A 613 19.94 10.78 -2.36
C GLN A 613 19.25 9.76 -1.45
N VAL A 614 18.86 10.18 -0.25
CA VAL A 614 18.17 9.31 0.72
C VAL A 614 17.12 10.09 1.49
N ASP A 615 15.99 9.46 1.77
CA ASP A 615 15.02 9.95 2.76
C ASP A 615 14.26 8.80 3.42
N GLY A 616 13.89 9.00 4.68
CA GLY A 616 12.92 8.15 5.37
C GLY A 616 11.51 8.50 4.92
N ILE A 617 10.75 7.50 4.49
CA ILE A 617 9.38 7.67 3.97
C ILE A 617 8.30 7.11 4.91
N SER A 618 8.69 6.39 5.96
CA SER A 618 7.80 6.02 7.06
C SER A 618 7.88 7.02 8.21
N ASP A 619 6.75 7.26 8.84
CA ASP A 619 6.62 8.01 10.08
C ASP A 619 6.63 7.07 11.29
N ASP A 620 7.03 7.57 12.45
CA ASP A 620 7.21 6.77 13.65
C ASP A 620 6.65 7.44 14.90
N GLN A 621 5.91 6.69 15.72
CA GLN A 621 5.59 7.14 17.07
C GLN A 621 6.78 6.94 18.00
N ASP A 622 7.23 8.04 18.61
CA ASP A 622 8.39 8.08 19.49
C ASP A 622 8.15 7.38 20.83
N GLU A 623 9.18 6.64 21.27
CA GLU A 623 9.25 6.06 22.62
C GLU A 623 9.90 6.99 23.66
N ASP A 624 10.66 8.00 23.24
CA ASP A 624 11.46 8.80 24.17
C ASP A 624 10.55 9.76 25.00
N PRO A 625 10.56 9.70 26.34
CA PRO A 625 9.82 10.61 27.22
C PRO A 625 10.38 12.06 27.23
N TYR A 626 11.16 12.46 26.22
CA TYR A 626 11.93 13.70 26.21
C TYR A 626 11.05 14.93 26.05
N ASP A 627 11.02 15.77 27.07
CA ASP A 627 10.26 17.02 27.13
C ASP A 627 10.81 18.05 26.11
N PRO A 628 10.03 18.46 25.09
CA PRO A 628 10.47 19.45 24.10
C PRO A 628 10.70 20.84 24.68
N GLU A 629 10.32 21.12 25.94
CA GLU A 629 10.72 22.37 26.63
C GLU A 629 12.19 22.37 27.07
N SER A 630 12.88 21.23 27.05
CA SER A 630 14.25 21.09 27.57
C SER A 630 15.36 21.27 26.52
N ASP A 631 15.03 21.26 25.23
CA ASP A 631 15.96 21.61 24.14
C ASP A 631 15.24 22.31 22.96
N PRO A 632 15.32 23.66 22.84
CA PRO A 632 14.72 24.40 21.74
C PRO A 632 15.45 24.21 20.39
N TYR A 633 16.53 23.42 20.36
CA TYR A 633 17.30 23.07 19.17
C TYR A 633 17.19 21.60 18.77
N TYR A 634 16.44 20.78 19.51
CA TYR A 634 16.20 19.40 19.11
C TYR A 634 15.21 19.35 17.95
N ASP A 635 15.73 19.05 16.76
CA ASP A 635 14.96 18.73 15.56
C ASP A 635 15.20 17.23 15.25
N PRO A 636 14.21 16.34 15.46
CA PRO A 636 14.35 14.91 15.20
C PRO A 636 14.54 14.59 13.71
N TYR A 637 14.40 15.60 12.83
CA TYR A 637 14.64 15.50 11.40
C TYR A 637 16.00 16.10 10.98
N GLU A 638 16.81 16.56 11.94
CA GLU A 638 18.15 17.07 11.71
C GLU A 638 19.19 15.93 11.70
N TYR A 639 19.49 15.44 10.50
CA TYR A 639 20.65 14.58 10.28
C TYR A 639 21.94 15.38 10.50
N GLU A 640 22.66 15.16 11.60
CA GLU A 640 23.96 15.79 11.82
C GLU A 640 25.00 15.12 10.90
N TYR A 641 25.30 15.78 9.77
CA TYR A 641 26.50 15.45 8.99
C TYR A 641 27.70 15.89 9.82
N ASP A 642 28.50 14.95 10.32
CA ASP A 642 29.77 15.25 10.97
C ASP A 642 30.91 15.28 9.93
N PRO A 643 31.35 16.48 9.46
CA PRO A 643 32.46 16.60 8.50
C PRO A 643 33.84 16.26 9.12
N THR A 644 33.95 15.96 10.41
CA THR A 644 35.25 15.82 11.08
C THR A 644 35.96 14.48 10.87
N TYR A 645 35.35 13.55 10.13
CA TYR A 645 35.99 12.29 9.73
C TYR A 645 36.42 12.21 8.25
N TYR A 646 36.88 13.34 7.68
CA TYR A 646 37.70 13.31 6.46
C TYR A 646 39.14 12.85 6.77
N TYR A 647 39.37 11.54 6.86
CA TYR A 647 40.73 11.00 6.75
C TYR A 647 41.02 10.57 5.32
N TYR A 648 41.84 11.36 4.62
CA TYR A 648 42.61 10.88 3.48
C TYR A 648 43.49 9.72 3.95
N TYR A 649 43.09 8.48 3.70
CA TYR A 649 44.02 7.36 3.73
C TYR A 649 44.87 7.37 2.46
N TYR A 650 45.96 8.14 2.50
CA TYR A 650 47.15 7.72 1.77
C TYR A 650 47.78 6.60 2.61
N SER A 651 47.41 5.35 2.32
CA SER A 651 48.02 4.19 2.95
C SER A 651 49.44 3.98 2.41
N ASN A 652 50.40 4.48 3.18
CA ASN A 652 51.78 4.02 3.13
C ASN A 652 52.13 3.34 4.47
N TYR A 653 51.26 2.50 5.03
CA TYR A 653 51.63 1.60 6.13
C TYR A 653 50.71 0.37 6.11
N GLU A 654 51.33 -0.78 5.87
CA GLU A 654 50.72 -2.12 5.89
C GLU A 654 50.08 -2.41 7.26
N TYR A 655 48.76 -2.50 7.29
CA TYR A 655 48.04 -3.37 8.22
C TYR A 655 47.47 -4.52 7.40
N TYR A 656 48.01 -5.72 7.62
CA TYR A 656 47.48 -6.96 7.06
C TYR A 656 46.09 -7.24 7.66
N TYR A 657 45.04 -6.92 6.92
CA TYR A 657 43.80 -7.68 6.93
C TYR A 657 43.77 -8.46 5.62
N ASP A 658 43.93 -9.77 5.73
CA ASP A 658 43.92 -10.71 4.61
C ASP A 658 42.46 -10.91 4.17
N TRP A 659 42.02 -10.12 3.19
CA TRP A 659 40.73 -10.29 2.47
C TRP A 659 40.92 -11.02 1.13
N ASP A 660 42.14 -11.47 0.80
CA ASP A 660 42.47 -12.12 -0.48
C ASP A 660 42.26 -13.64 -0.49
N ALA A 661 41.80 -14.23 0.61
CA ALA A 661 41.32 -15.61 0.61
C ALA A 661 39.81 -15.63 0.36
N TYR A 662 39.36 -15.29 -0.85
CA TYR A 662 38.19 -15.85 -1.56
C TYR A 662 37.91 -15.04 -2.85
N TYR A 663 38.94 -14.89 -3.67
CA TYR A 663 38.79 -14.72 -5.13
C TYR A 663 39.27 -16.00 -5.79
N GLU A 664 38.45 -17.05 -5.75
CA GLU A 664 38.52 -18.16 -6.70
C GLU A 664 37.09 -18.68 -6.93
N TYR A 665 36.58 -18.37 -8.14
CA TYR A 665 35.57 -19.14 -8.86
C TYR A 665 34.13 -19.14 -8.32
N ASP A 666 33.32 -18.17 -8.78
CA ASP A 666 31.87 -18.34 -8.87
C ASP A 666 31.51 -18.57 -10.35
N GLY A 667 31.96 -19.73 -10.85
CA GLY A 667 31.31 -20.38 -11.97
C GLY A 667 30.30 -21.34 -11.37
N ASP A 668 29.02 -20.98 -11.40
CA ASP A 668 27.92 -21.87 -11.11
C ASP A 668 27.97 -23.09 -12.07
N PRO A 669 28.10 -24.33 -11.56
CA PRO A 669 28.14 -25.54 -12.36
C PRO A 669 26.78 -26.26 -12.42
N GLU A 670 25.64 -25.57 -12.54
CA GLU A 670 24.36 -26.22 -12.92
C GLU A 670 23.56 -25.54 -14.05
N TYR A 671 24.21 -24.78 -14.93
CA TYR A 671 23.64 -24.38 -16.22
C TYR A 671 24.24 -25.17 -17.39
N GLU A 672 23.73 -26.38 -17.66
CA GLU A 672 23.93 -27.01 -18.97
C GLU A 672 22.75 -27.92 -19.40
N TYR A 673 22.15 -27.55 -20.54
CA TYR A 673 21.42 -28.34 -21.53
C TYR A 673 20.01 -28.89 -21.22
N TYR A 674 18.98 -28.27 -21.83
CA TYR A 674 18.12 -28.94 -22.82
C TYR A 674 17.55 -27.91 -23.84
N TYR A 675 18.30 -27.67 -24.91
CA TYR A 675 17.72 -27.36 -26.24
C TYR A 675 18.70 -27.86 -27.32
N THR A 676 18.37 -29.00 -27.91
CA THR A 676 18.74 -29.32 -29.30
C THR A 676 17.44 -29.68 -30.00
N GLY A 677 17.09 -28.90 -31.03
CA GLY A 677 15.87 -29.06 -31.84
C GLY A 677 15.77 -30.40 -32.58
N PRO A 678 14.73 -30.62 -33.40
CA PRO A 678 14.00 -29.64 -34.20
C PRO A 678 12.61 -29.25 -33.71
#